data_AF-A0A8J6LB24-F1
#
_entry.id   AF-A0A8J6LB24-F1
#
_cell.length_a   1.000
_cell.length_b   1.000
_cell.length_c   1.000
_cell.angle_alpha   90.00
_cell.angle_beta   90.00
_cell.angle_gamma   90.00
#
_symmetry.space_group_name_H-M   'P 1'
#
loop_
_entity.id
_entity.type
_entity.pdbx_description
1 polymer ?
#
loop_
_entity_poly.entity_id
_entity_poly.type
_entity_poly.pdbx_seq_one_letter_code
_entity_poly.pdbx_strand_id
1 'polypeptide(L)'
;MSRVTNGSVSPEKRLGQNCIVQPLLTDLYQITMAYAYWKSGKTESHAVFDLFFRKNPFQGEFTVFAGLEECVKFLDKFSYSKSDIDYLRQILPPTIEEDFYKYLANLNAKEVTLYAVKEGTVIFPRIPMLRVEGPLIIVQLLETTLLNLVNYASLIATNASRYRMAAGKLKLYEFGLRRAQGPDGGLSASRYSYIGGFDGTSNVLAGKLFNIPVKGTHAHSYVTSFNSLDELTVRNLAPKGGGKAMDFVDLATKWRERLVAVFSVMLSEANDGEFAAFISFAIAFPNGFLSLVDTYDVKKSGLLNFSAVALTLYDLGYEPLGIRLDSGDLAYLSVIARNVFAKISREFKRPGFANLLIMASNDINEETILSLNEQGHEIDAFGIGTHLVTCQKQPALGGVFKMVEINGRARIKLSHDVAKVTIPGKKEAYRLYGENGNALIDLLQISSEAAPEVGKKVLCRHPFQEAKRAFVIPSKVEPLLQLYWKDGEICQPLPNMQEIKEQVVNSLKILRPDIRRTLNPTPYKVSVSDNFEDEDEDHADEQTGLLGCSSYAGVSDDADGETGCQAGETYRKTCTQIATSSGIYRCFVEELMIWFDFRVGLSKHVTNLSGSRWPFPGKMWVFFGILLENRFVLGSRGANPIDSVLPLAYDQCNAHGSGDLARQQPRPD
;
A
#
# COMPACT_ATOMS: atom_id res chain seq x y z
N MET A 1 28.14 40.45 -2.57
CA MET A 1 29.44 39.95 -2.07
C MET A 1 29.49 40.07 -0.55
N SER A 2 29.27 38.96 0.15
CA SER A 2 29.84 38.66 1.48
C SER A 2 29.55 37.19 1.76
N ARG A 3 30.60 36.49 2.19
CA ARG A 3 30.75 35.02 2.17
C ARG A 3 29.84 34.35 3.20
N VAL A 4 28.96 33.46 2.74
CA VAL A 4 28.43 32.37 3.57
C VAL A 4 29.54 31.34 3.68
N THR A 5 30.12 31.25 4.87
CA THR A 5 31.08 30.20 5.21
C THR A 5 30.37 28.85 5.18
N ASN A 6 30.78 27.99 4.25
CA ASN A 6 30.46 26.57 4.22
C ASN A 6 30.88 25.92 5.54
N GLY A 7 29.91 25.74 6.43
CA GLY A 7 30.01 24.74 7.49
C GLY A 7 29.84 23.37 6.85
N SER A 8 30.93 22.65 6.69
CA SER A 8 30.94 21.23 6.34
C SER A 8 30.21 20.44 7.41
N VAL A 9 28.91 20.21 7.19
CA VAL A 9 28.15 19.21 7.94
C VAL A 9 28.67 17.86 7.45
N SER A 10 29.36 17.14 8.31
CA SER A 10 29.77 15.76 8.03
C SER A 10 28.53 14.91 7.69
N PRO A 11 28.59 14.01 6.69
CA PRO A 11 27.42 13.23 6.25
C PRO A 11 26.93 12.16 7.26
N GLU A 12 27.61 11.95 8.38
CA GLU A 12 27.53 10.70 9.17
C GLU A 12 26.78 10.79 10.52
N LYS A 13 25.78 11.65 10.67
CA LYS A 13 24.85 11.58 11.82
C LYS A 13 23.39 11.74 11.39
N ARG A 14 22.87 10.80 10.61
CA ARG A 14 21.42 10.69 10.36
C ARG A 14 20.97 9.25 10.19
N LEU A 15 20.92 8.52 11.31
CA LEU A 15 19.90 7.50 11.49
C LEU A 15 19.25 7.79 12.84
N GLY A 16 18.27 8.70 12.84
CA GLY A 16 17.34 8.78 13.97
C GLY A 16 16.60 7.45 14.02
N GLN A 17 16.88 6.63 15.02
CA GLN A 17 16.25 5.33 15.18
C GLN A 17 14.74 5.51 15.35
N ASN A 18 13.96 4.67 14.68
CA ASN A 18 12.55 4.53 15.00
C ASN A 18 12.44 3.88 16.38
N CYS A 19 12.14 4.68 17.41
CA CYS A 19 12.11 4.22 18.80
C CYS A 19 11.05 3.15 19.08
N ILE A 20 10.10 2.94 18.17
CA ILE A 20 9.07 1.89 18.27
C ILE A 20 9.62 0.53 17.80
N VAL A 21 10.63 0.51 16.94
CA VAL A 21 11.21 -0.71 16.37
C VAL A 21 12.24 -1.29 17.33
N GLN A 22 11.80 -2.25 18.14
CA GLN A 22 12.58 -2.92 19.19
C GLN A 22 12.10 -4.38 19.38
N PRO A 23 12.80 -5.24 20.14
CA PRO A 23 12.44 -6.66 20.25
C PRO A 23 11.03 -6.94 20.78
N LEU A 24 10.45 -6.05 21.61
CA LEU A 24 9.06 -6.16 22.06
C LEU A 24 8.01 -5.77 21.01
N LEU A 25 8.41 -5.31 19.82
CA LEU A 25 7.51 -5.16 18.67
C LEU A 25 7.23 -6.55 18.06
N THR A 26 6.62 -7.40 18.87
CA THR A 26 6.40 -8.82 18.56
C THR A 26 5.14 -9.30 19.24
N ASP A 27 4.62 -10.44 18.81
CA ASP A 27 3.47 -11.05 19.44
C ASP A 27 3.90 -11.89 20.66
N LEU A 28 3.06 -11.98 21.69
CA LEU A 28 3.37 -12.75 22.90
C LEU A 28 3.75 -14.22 22.59
N TYR A 29 3.12 -14.82 21.58
CA TYR A 29 3.41 -16.21 21.20
C TYR A 29 4.84 -16.40 20.69
N GLN A 30 5.51 -15.35 20.19
CA GLN A 30 6.92 -15.43 19.78
C GLN A 30 7.82 -15.65 21.01
N ILE A 31 7.53 -14.96 22.12
CA ILE A 31 8.27 -15.12 23.37
C ILE A 31 8.00 -16.49 24.01
N THR A 32 6.76 -16.97 24.01
CA THR A 32 6.44 -18.30 24.57
C THR A 32 7.03 -19.43 23.73
N MET A 33 7.09 -19.28 22.40
CA MET A 33 7.81 -20.22 21.52
C MET A 33 9.32 -20.17 21.76
N ALA A 34 9.91 -18.99 21.92
CA ALA A 34 11.32 -18.85 22.27
C ALA A 34 11.65 -19.57 23.58
N TYR A 35 10.79 -19.45 24.59
CA TYR A 35 10.91 -20.22 25.83
C TYR A 35 10.82 -21.73 25.59
N ALA A 36 9.84 -22.20 24.80
CA ALA A 36 9.71 -23.62 24.50
C ALA A 36 10.93 -24.19 23.74
N TYR A 37 11.53 -23.42 22.83
CA TYR A 37 12.77 -23.79 22.16
C TYR A 37 13.95 -23.84 23.11
N TRP A 38 14.08 -22.83 23.98
CA TRP A 38 15.12 -22.79 25.00
C TRP A 38 15.00 -24.01 25.94
N LYS A 39 13.79 -24.28 26.43
CA LYS A 39 13.49 -25.39 27.35
C LYS A 39 13.71 -26.77 26.70
N SER A 40 13.52 -26.89 25.39
CA SER A 40 13.76 -28.12 24.63
C SER A 40 15.20 -28.27 24.12
N GLY A 41 16.12 -27.38 24.51
CA GLY A 41 17.53 -27.47 24.13
C GLY A 41 17.79 -27.15 22.65
N LYS A 42 16.90 -26.40 21.99
CA LYS A 42 17.04 -26.01 20.57
C LYS A 42 17.83 -24.73 20.34
N THR A 43 18.59 -24.25 21.33
CA THR A 43 19.37 -23.01 21.23
C THR A 43 20.42 -23.06 20.13
N GLU A 44 21.04 -24.23 19.93
CA GLU A 44 22.11 -24.45 18.92
C GLU A 44 21.57 -24.82 17.54
N SER A 45 20.24 -24.91 17.36
CA SER A 45 19.68 -25.25 16.06
C SER A 45 19.84 -24.09 15.08
N HIS A 46 20.44 -24.34 13.92
CA HIS A 46 20.57 -23.37 12.85
C HIS A 46 19.35 -23.45 11.93
N ALA A 47 18.70 -22.33 11.64
CA ALA A 47 17.50 -22.28 10.81
C ALA A 47 17.64 -21.27 9.67
N VAL A 48 16.95 -21.55 8.56
CA VAL A 48 16.81 -20.65 7.41
C VAL A 48 15.34 -20.33 7.22
N PHE A 49 15.03 -19.05 7.13
CA PHE A 49 13.69 -18.53 6.87
C PHE A 49 13.67 -17.62 5.66
N ASP A 50 12.63 -17.76 4.85
CA ASP A 50 12.33 -16.86 3.73
C ASP A 50 11.16 -15.94 4.07
N LEU A 51 11.33 -14.65 3.80
CA LEU A 51 10.25 -13.66 3.79
C LEU A 51 9.83 -13.39 2.34
N PHE A 52 8.62 -13.79 1.96
CA PHE A 52 8.06 -13.60 0.62
C PHE A 52 6.56 -13.29 0.69
N PHE A 53 5.92 -12.97 -0.43
CA PHE A 53 4.46 -12.79 -0.50
C PHE A 53 3.84 -13.70 -1.58
N ARG A 54 2.53 -13.95 -1.48
CA ARG A 54 1.85 -14.95 -2.35
C ARG A 54 1.17 -14.38 -3.58
N LYS A 55 0.80 -13.09 -3.56
CA LYS A 55 0.09 -12.41 -4.64
C LYS A 55 0.54 -10.96 -4.71
N ASN A 56 0.75 -10.45 -5.92
CA ASN A 56 0.98 -9.02 -6.11
C ASN A 56 -0.24 -8.23 -5.62
N PRO A 57 -0.04 -7.03 -5.02
CA PRO A 57 -1.12 -6.23 -4.51
C PRO A 57 -1.89 -5.52 -5.63
N PHE A 58 -3.09 -5.03 -5.30
CA PHE A 58 -3.90 -4.16 -6.17
C PHE A 58 -4.30 -4.79 -7.51
N GLN A 59 -4.39 -6.12 -7.57
CA GLN A 59 -4.62 -6.87 -8.83
C GLN A 59 -3.58 -6.56 -9.92
N GLY A 60 -2.40 -6.06 -9.54
CA GLY A 60 -1.27 -5.85 -10.43
C GLY A 60 -0.41 -7.10 -10.59
N GLU A 61 0.66 -6.99 -11.39
CA GLU A 61 1.61 -8.09 -11.61
C GLU A 61 3.04 -7.77 -11.16
N PHE A 62 3.22 -6.73 -10.33
CA PHE A 62 4.50 -6.40 -9.73
C PHE A 62 4.36 -5.86 -8.32
N THR A 63 5.41 -6.01 -7.52
CA THR A 63 5.58 -5.39 -6.20
C THR A 63 6.95 -4.73 -6.15
N VAL A 64 7.07 -3.54 -5.60
CA VAL A 64 8.37 -2.88 -5.34
C VAL A 64 8.82 -3.24 -3.93
N PHE A 65 9.98 -3.88 -3.80
CA PHE A 65 10.54 -4.21 -2.49
C PHE A 65 11.06 -2.96 -1.78
N ALA A 66 10.64 -2.76 -0.53
CA ALA A 66 11.10 -1.69 0.35
C ALA A 66 11.06 -2.10 1.83
N GLY A 67 11.78 -1.37 2.68
CA GLY A 67 11.85 -1.55 4.13
C GLY A 67 13.19 -2.08 4.65
N LEU A 68 14.16 -2.35 3.77
CA LEU A 68 15.43 -3.00 4.12
C LEU A 68 16.26 -2.17 5.10
N GLU A 69 16.31 -0.85 4.93
CA GLU A 69 17.10 0.02 5.80
C GLU A 69 16.64 -0.07 7.28
N GLU A 70 15.33 -0.14 7.53
CA GLU A 70 14.80 -0.30 8.89
C GLU A 70 15.05 -1.71 9.44
N CYS A 71 15.01 -2.74 8.59
CA CYS A 71 15.36 -4.11 8.99
C CYS A 71 16.82 -4.19 9.45
N VAL A 72 17.76 -3.62 8.69
CA VAL A 72 19.20 -3.65 9.04
C VAL A 72 19.47 -2.84 10.31
N LYS A 73 18.83 -1.67 10.48
CA LYS A 73 18.90 -0.88 11.73
C LYS A 73 18.36 -1.65 12.94
N PHE A 74 17.28 -2.40 12.74
CA PHE A 74 16.71 -3.24 13.80
C PHE A 74 17.70 -4.33 14.23
N LEU A 75 18.36 -5.02 13.29
CA LEU A 75 19.38 -6.02 13.61
C LEU A 75 20.57 -5.41 14.37
N ASP A 76 21.06 -4.25 13.95
CA ASP A 76 22.16 -3.52 14.60
C ASP A 76 21.89 -3.14 16.06
N LYS A 77 20.61 -2.93 16.40
CA LYS A 77 20.17 -2.53 17.73
C LYS A 77 19.34 -3.58 18.45
N PHE A 78 19.33 -4.82 17.95
CA PHE A 78 18.55 -5.90 18.53
C PHE A 78 19.15 -6.28 19.90
N SER A 79 18.49 -5.84 20.96
CA SER A 79 18.81 -6.20 22.34
C SER A 79 17.62 -5.88 23.24
N TYR A 80 17.35 -6.72 24.23
CA TYR A 80 16.32 -6.44 25.24
C TYR A 80 16.89 -5.49 26.30
N SER A 81 16.16 -4.41 26.58
CA SER A 81 16.49 -3.53 27.69
C SER A 81 16.11 -4.19 29.03
N LYS A 82 16.65 -3.66 30.13
CA LYS A 82 16.27 -4.12 31.48
C LYS A 82 14.76 -3.99 31.72
N SER A 83 14.15 -2.88 31.28
CA SER A 83 12.71 -2.68 31.41
C SER A 83 11.91 -3.68 30.60
N ASP A 84 12.40 -4.11 29.44
CA ASP A 84 11.72 -5.13 28.63
C ASP A 84 11.70 -6.48 29.36
N ILE A 85 12.84 -6.88 29.93
CA ILE A 85 12.96 -8.12 30.70
C ILE A 85 12.08 -8.05 31.96
N ASP A 86 12.09 -6.92 32.67
CA ASP A 86 11.26 -6.72 33.87
C ASP A 86 9.76 -6.78 33.52
N TYR A 87 9.34 -6.28 32.35
CA TYR A 87 7.97 -6.41 31.85
C TYR A 87 7.63 -7.86 31.46
N LEU A 88 8.52 -8.56 30.76
CA LEU A 88 8.31 -9.96 30.41
C LEU A 88 8.12 -10.85 31.65
N ARG A 89 8.85 -10.60 32.74
CA ARG A 89 8.63 -11.29 34.03
C ARG A 89 7.23 -11.08 34.60
N GLN A 90 6.61 -9.93 34.36
CA GLN A 90 5.27 -9.62 34.87
C GLN A 90 4.16 -10.31 34.08
N ILE A 91 4.33 -10.46 32.76
CA ILE A 91 3.26 -10.97 31.89
C ILE A 91 3.35 -12.48 31.65
N LEU A 92 4.53 -13.08 31.79
CA LEU A 92 4.71 -14.52 31.63
C LEU A 92 4.36 -15.27 32.93
N PRO A 93 3.97 -16.56 32.84
CA PRO A 93 3.68 -17.35 34.02
C PRO A 93 4.84 -17.38 35.02
N PRO A 94 4.58 -17.40 36.34
CA PRO A 94 5.62 -17.44 37.37
C PRO A 94 6.46 -18.72 37.35
N THR A 95 6.06 -19.72 36.55
CA THR A 95 6.77 -20.98 36.35
C THR A 95 7.96 -20.86 35.40
N ILE A 96 8.12 -19.75 34.67
CA ILE A 96 9.25 -19.53 33.75
C ILE A 96 10.54 -19.32 34.54
N GLU A 97 11.59 -20.04 34.17
CA GLU A 97 12.87 -20.01 34.86
C GLU A 97 13.64 -18.71 34.65
N GLU A 98 14.31 -18.23 35.71
CA GLU A 98 15.12 -17.00 35.64
C GLU A 98 16.25 -17.05 34.62
N ASP A 99 16.77 -18.24 34.32
CA ASP A 99 17.84 -18.41 33.33
C ASP A 99 17.35 -18.13 31.90
N PHE A 100 16.06 -18.26 31.60
CA PHE A 100 15.50 -17.84 30.32
C PHE A 100 15.51 -16.31 30.19
N TYR A 101 15.18 -15.56 31.26
CA TYR A 101 15.28 -14.10 31.22
C TYR A 101 16.72 -13.61 31.08
N LYS A 102 17.67 -14.28 31.72
CA LYS A 102 19.11 -14.02 31.50
C LYS A 102 19.53 -14.33 30.06
N TYR A 103 19.00 -15.41 29.48
CA TYR A 103 19.23 -15.74 28.08
C TYR A 103 18.72 -14.62 27.16
N LEU A 104 17.45 -14.20 27.31
CA LEU A 104 16.88 -13.09 26.55
C LEU A 104 17.69 -11.79 26.68
N ALA A 105 18.11 -11.44 27.89
CA ALA A 105 18.88 -10.22 28.16
C ALA A 105 20.23 -10.18 27.43
N ASN A 106 20.80 -11.34 27.09
CA ASN A 106 22.08 -11.46 26.39
C ASN A 106 21.93 -11.66 24.87
N LEU A 107 20.71 -11.81 24.36
CA LEU A 107 20.48 -11.99 22.92
C LEU A 107 20.86 -10.75 22.13
N ASN A 108 21.43 -11.01 20.96
CA ASN A 108 21.80 -10.03 19.95
C ASN A 108 21.71 -10.67 18.56
N ALA A 109 21.77 -9.87 17.50
CA ALA A 109 21.66 -10.37 16.12
C ALA A 109 23.00 -10.71 15.44
N LYS A 110 24.11 -10.88 16.18
CA LYS A 110 25.44 -11.06 15.57
C LYS A 110 25.57 -12.33 14.76
N GLU A 111 24.95 -13.42 15.24
CA GLU A 111 24.97 -14.74 14.58
C GLU A 111 23.90 -14.86 13.49
N VAL A 112 23.15 -13.79 13.22
CA VAL A 112 22.20 -13.73 12.11
C VAL A 112 22.92 -13.37 10.83
N THR A 113 22.56 -14.01 9.73
CA THR A 113 22.92 -13.62 8.37
C THR A 113 21.66 -13.18 7.63
N LEU A 114 21.67 -11.98 7.05
CA LEU A 114 20.57 -11.45 6.23
C LEU A 114 21.01 -11.31 4.78
N TYR A 115 20.32 -12.03 3.90
CA TYR A 115 20.30 -11.73 2.47
C TYR A 115 19.01 -11.00 2.13
N ALA A 116 19.08 -10.05 1.22
CA ALA A 116 17.91 -9.33 0.74
C ALA A 116 18.03 -9.01 -0.74
N VAL A 117 16.88 -8.84 -1.39
CA VAL A 117 16.83 -8.18 -2.69
C VAL A 117 17.18 -6.71 -2.52
N LYS A 118 17.88 -6.11 -3.49
CA LYS A 118 18.18 -4.67 -3.45
C LYS A 118 16.90 -3.85 -3.35
N GLU A 119 16.79 -2.99 -2.35
CA GLU A 119 15.65 -2.10 -2.15
C GLU A 119 15.35 -1.23 -3.38
N GLY A 120 14.06 -1.07 -3.71
CA GLY A 120 13.58 -0.42 -4.94
C GLY A 120 13.44 -1.38 -6.14
N THR A 121 13.88 -2.63 -6.02
CA THR A 121 13.73 -3.62 -7.09
C THR A 121 12.30 -4.16 -7.14
N VAL A 122 11.79 -4.33 -8.36
CA VAL A 122 10.54 -5.06 -8.60
C VAL A 122 10.76 -6.53 -8.29
N ILE A 123 9.90 -7.10 -7.45
CA ILE A 123 9.88 -8.49 -7.04
C ILE A 123 8.49 -9.10 -7.28
N PHE A 124 8.45 -10.43 -7.34
CA PHE A 124 7.28 -11.20 -7.69
C PHE A 124 6.96 -12.23 -6.59
N PRO A 125 5.71 -12.75 -6.58
CA PRO A 125 5.30 -13.70 -5.56
C PRO A 125 6.24 -14.89 -5.42
N ARG A 126 6.48 -15.33 -4.18
CA ARG A 126 7.31 -16.48 -3.79
C ARG A 126 8.81 -16.34 -3.98
N ILE A 127 9.28 -15.28 -4.65
CA ILE A 127 10.70 -14.93 -4.58
C ILE A 127 10.98 -14.39 -3.17
N PRO A 128 11.99 -14.92 -2.44
CA PRO A 128 12.39 -14.36 -1.16
C PRO A 128 12.79 -12.89 -1.31
N MET A 129 12.10 -12.01 -0.59
CA MET A 129 12.50 -10.62 -0.42
C MET A 129 13.67 -10.53 0.56
N LEU A 130 13.57 -11.29 1.65
CA LEU A 130 14.64 -11.53 2.63
C LEU A 130 14.84 -13.04 2.80
N ARG A 131 16.08 -13.45 3.01
CA ARG A 131 16.45 -14.76 3.55
C ARG A 131 17.27 -14.53 4.82
N VAL A 132 16.79 -15.08 5.93
CA VAL A 132 17.37 -14.90 7.26
C VAL A 132 17.87 -16.24 7.76
N GLU A 133 19.13 -16.29 8.16
CA GLU A 133 19.82 -17.50 8.63
C GLU A 133 20.43 -17.26 10.00
N GLY A 134 20.50 -18.28 10.86
CA GLY A 134 21.14 -18.18 12.18
C GLY A 134 20.48 -19.06 13.24
N PRO A 135 20.76 -18.81 14.54
CA PRO A 135 20.16 -19.55 15.63
C PRO A 135 18.63 -19.44 15.62
N LEU A 136 17.95 -20.58 15.73
CA LEU A 136 16.50 -20.72 15.56
C LEU A 136 15.71 -19.70 16.38
N ILE A 137 16.06 -19.55 17.66
CA ILE A 137 15.34 -18.67 18.58
C ILE A 137 15.44 -17.21 18.12
N ILE A 138 16.63 -16.78 17.70
CA ILE A 138 16.86 -15.40 17.27
C ILE A 138 16.09 -15.14 15.99
N VAL A 139 16.25 -15.99 14.97
CA VAL A 139 15.58 -15.81 13.67
C VAL A 139 14.06 -15.85 13.80
N GLN A 140 13.52 -16.70 14.68
CA GLN A 140 12.09 -16.75 14.97
C GLN A 140 11.57 -15.44 15.60
N LEU A 141 12.32 -14.86 16.56
CA LEU A 141 11.94 -13.60 17.21
C LEU A 141 11.92 -12.40 16.25
N LEU A 142 12.62 -12.48 15.11
CA LEU A 142 12.64 -11.43 14.10
C LEU A 142 11.38 -11.41 13.20
N GLU A 143 10.60 -12.50 13.16
CA GLU A 143 9.49 -12.69 12.22
C GLU A 143 8.51 -11.50 12.21
N THR A 144 7.94 -11.17 13.37
CA THR A 144 6.88 -10.16 13.47
C THR A 144 7.38 -8.78 13.03
N THR A 145 8.55 -8.36 13.53
CA THR A 145 9.14 -7.05 13.20
C THR A 145 9.49 -6.95 11.72
N LEU A 146 10.18 -7.95 11.16
CA LEU A 146 10.57 -7.93 9.74
C LEU A 146 9.33 -7.93 8.82
N LEU A 147 8.30 -8.71 9.14
CA LEU A 147 7.04 -8.68 8.41
C LEU A 147 6.36 -7.31 8.49
N ASN A 148 6.34 -6.68 9.66
CA ASN A 148 5.73 -5.36 9.83
C ASN A 148 6.43 -4.29 8.97
N LEU A 149 7.76 -4.24 9.03
CA LEU A 149 8.58 -3.28 8.30
C LEU A 149 8.48 -3.47 6.78
N VAL A 150 8.63 -4.70 6.29
CA VAL A 150 8.66 -4.99 4.84
C VAL A 150 7.29 -4.88 4.20
N ASN A 151 6.24 -5.40 4.84
CA ASN A 151 4.90 -5.42 4.24
C ASN A 151 4.38 -4.01 3.96
N TYR A 152 4.45 -3.11 4.96
CA TYR A 152 3.91 -1.76 4.81
C TYR A 152 4.73 -0.94 3.81
N ALA A 153 6.06 -0.99 3.93
CA ALA A 153 6.96 -0.26 3.05
C ALA A 153 6.78 -0.66 1.58
N SER A 154 6.81 -1.98 1.30
CA SER A 154 6.66 -2.50 -0.06
C SER A 154 5.28 -2.22 -0.64
N LEU A 155 4.22 -2.28 0.18
CA LEU A 155 2.85 -1.97 -0.25
C LEU A 155 2.71 -0.49 -0.66
N ILE A 156 3.21 0.44 0.16
CA ILE A 156 3.15 1.88 -0.13
C ILE A 156 3.99 2.22 -1.36
N ALA A 157 5.22 1.72 -1.44
CA ALA A 157 6.09 1.96 -2.60
C ALA A 157 5.47 1.45 -3.91
N THR A 158 4.82 0.29 -3.85
CA THR A 158 4.08 -0.28 -4.98
C THR A 158 2.88 0.59 -5.35
N ASN A 159 2.07 1.00 -4.37
CA ASN A 159 0.90 1.87 -4.61
C ASN A 159 1.34 3.19 -5.26
N ALA A 160 2.36 3.84 -4.70
CA ALA A 160 2.93 5.07 -5.22
C ALA A 160 3.47 4.94 -6.65
N SER A 161 4.10 3.80 -6.97
CA SER A 161 4.57 3.50 -8.34
C SER A 161 3.42 3.42 -9.34
N ARG A 162 2.27 2.86 -8.94
CA ARG A 162 1.07 2.81 -9.79
C ARG A 162 0.49 4.20 -10.05
N TYR A 163 0.42 5.05 -9.02
CA TYR A 163 0.03 6.46 -9.19
C TYR A 163 0.98 7.21 -10.13
N ARG A 164 2.29 7.02 -10.00
CA ARG A 164 3.28 7.59 -10.92
C ARG A 164 3.03 7.13 -12.36
N MET A 165 2.72 5.85 -12.57
CA MET A 165 2.41 5.33 -13.90
C MET A 165 1.14 5.96 -14.49
N ALA A 166 0.08 6.13 -13.69
CA ALA A 166 -1.16 6.78 -14.13
C ALA A 166 -0.99 8.29 -14.40
N ALA A 167 -0.24 9.01 -13.56
CA ALA A 167 -0.03 10.45 -13.67
C ALA A 167 1.05 10.85 -14.70
N GLY A 168 1.88 9.90 -15.14
CA GLY A 168 2.96 10.16 -16.08
C GLY A 168 3.97 11.19 -15.55
N LYS A 169 4.08 12.34 -16.23
CA LYS A 169 5.03 13.42 -15.90
C LYS A 169 4.50 14.46 -14.92
N LEU A 170 3.20 14.43 -14.61
CA LEU A 170 2.57 15.39 -13.70
C LEU A 170 3.16 15.26 -12.29
N LYS A 171 3.11 16.34 -11.52
CA LYS A 171 3.65 16.35 -10.16
C LYS A 171 2.73 15.60 -9.20
N LEU A 172 3.31 14.78 -8.33
CA LEU A 172 2.58 14.02 -7.32
C LEU A 172 3.06 14.40 -5.92
N TYR A 173 2.13 14.79 -5.05
CA TYR A 173 2.41 15.15 -3.67
C TYR A 173 1.60 14.30 -2.70
N GLU A 174 2.24 13.76 -1.67
CA GLU A 174 1.61 12.96 -0.63
C GLU A 174 1.02 13.87 0.46
N PHE A 175 -0.32 13.93 0.54
CA PHE A 175 -1.11 14.80 1.42
C PHE A 175 -1.95 14.00 2.44
N GLY A 176 -1.57 12.75 2.69
CA GLY A 176 -2.33 11.76 3.44
C GLY A 176 -2.03 11.68 4.93
N LEU A 177 -1.01 12.36 5.46
CA LEU A 177 -0.61 12.29 6.88
C LEU A 177 -1.80 12.26 7.87
N ARG A 178 -2.80 13.10 7.66
CA ARG A 178 -3.99 13.20 8.54
C ARG A 178 -4.91 11.97 8.57
N ARG A 179 -4.73 11.02 7.63
CA ARG A 179 -5.49 9.76 7.51
C ARG A 179 -4.59 8.52 7.57
N ALA A 180 -3.28 8.70 7.75
CA ALA A 180 -2.34 7.59 7.80
C ALA A 180 -2.59 6.71 9.05
N GLN A 181 -2.19 5.45 8.97
CA GLN A 181 -2.42 4.45 10.02
C GLN A 181 -1.40 4.58 11.15
N GLY A 182 -1.66 5.54 12.05
CA GLY A 182 -0.81 5.85 13.20
C GLY A 182 0.37 6.77 12.86
N PRO A 183 1.10 7.28 13.88
CA PRO A 183 2.19 8.24 13.68
C PRO A 183 3.35 7.68 12.85
N ASP A 184 3.75 6.43 13.11
CA ASP A 184 4.78 5.75 12.32
C ASP A 184 4.32 5.48 10.89
N GLY A 185 3.07 5.01 10.74
CA GLY A 185 2.44 4.84 9.43
C GLY A 185 2.44 6.13 8.60
N GLY A 186 2.23 7.29 9.23
CA GLY A 186 2.33 8.59 8.55
C GLY A 186 3.74 8.93 8.05
N LEU A 187 4.76 8.70 8.87
CA LEU A 187 6.15 8.97 8.51
C LEU A 187 6.67 8.00 7.43
N SER A 188 6.40 6.71 7.63
CA SER A 188 6.71 5.64 6.69
C SER A 188 5.98 5.82 5.36
N ALA A 189 4.69 6.20 5.38
CA ALA A 189 3.93 6.46 4.16
C ALA A 189 4.58 7.55 3.29
N SER A 190 4.96 8.68 3.90
CA SER A 190 5.63 9.78 3.18
C SER A 190 6.95 9.33 2.55
N ARG A 191 7.76 8.57 3.30
CA ARG A 191 9.05 8.04 2.85
C ARG A 191 8.90 7.11 1.65
N TYR A 192 8.08 6.07 1.79
CA TYR A 192 7.95 5.05 0.75
C TYR A 192 7.11 5.54 -0.44
N SER A 193 6.25 6.55 -0.26
CA SER A 193 5.58 7.21 -1.39
C SER A 193 6.58 7.99 -2.25
N TYR A 194 7.53 8.69 -1.62
CA TYR A 194 8.59 9.42 -2.33
C TYR A 194 9.47 8.46 -3.13
N ILE A 195 9.91 7.36 -2.52
CA ILE A 195 10.67 6.29 -3.17
C ILE A 195 9.88 5.67 -4.33
N GLY A 196 8.59 5.40 -4.15
CA GLY A 196 7.72 4.85 -5.18
C GLY A 196 7.43 5.81 -6.34
N GLY A 197 7.82 7.09 -6.25
CA GLY A 197 7.79 8.01 -7.39
C GLY A 197 7.11 9.35 -7.15
N PHE A 198 6.64 9.66 -5.94
CA PHE A 198 6.09 10.98 -5.62
C PHE A 198 7.19 12.05 -5.57
N ASP A 199 6.84 13.30 -5.86
CA ASP A 199 7.75 14.44 -5.94
C ASP A 199 7.96 15.15 -4.60
N GLY A 200 7.04 14.97 -3.64
CA GLY A 200 7.12 15.59 -2.32
C GLY A 200 5.99 15.18 -1.39
N THR A 201 5.97 15.77 -0.20
CA THR A 201 4.99 15.47 0.86
C THR A 201 4.55 16.74 1.58
N SER A 202 3.37 16.69 2.21
CA SER A 202 2.94 17.68 3.20
C SER A 202 3.52 17.44 4.61
N ASN A 203 4.10 16.25 4.85
CA ASN A 203 4.61 15.85 6.14
C ASN A 203 5.94 16.54 6.46
N VAL A 204 5.88 17.57 7.31
CA VAL A 204 7.05 18.37 7.71
C VAL A 204 8.09 17.53 8.44
N LEU A 205 7.67 16.54 9.24
CA LEU A 205 8.61 15.65 9.94
C LEU A 205 9.37 14.76 8.96
N ALA A 206 8.69 14.23 7.94
CA ALA A 206 9.33 13.47 6.87
C ALA A 206 10.34 14.34 6.10
N GLY A 207 9.98 15.61 5.82
CA GLY A 207 10.92 16.58 5.23
C GLY A 207 12.17 16.81 6.08
N LYS A 208 12.01 16.96 7.40
CA LYS A 208 13.14 17.13 8.34
C LYS A 208 14.04 15.91 8.41
N LEU A 209 13.46 14.72 8.58
CA LEU A 209 14.21 13.49 8.82
C LEU A 209 14.86 12.94 7.55
N PHE A 210 14.12 12.96 6.44
CA PHE A 210 14.53 12.30 5.21
C PHE A 210 14.92 13.27 4.08
N ASN A 211 14.83 14.59 4.30
CA ASN A 211 15.10 15.59 3.26
C ASN A 211 14.19 15.46 2.02
N ILE A 212 12.94 15.01 2.23
CA ILE A 212 11.92 14.98 1.19
C ILE A 212 11.41 16.40 0.94
N PRO A 213 11.25 16.84 -0.32
CA PRO A 213 10.65 18.14 -0.62
C PRO A 213 9.28 18.31 0.04
N VAL A 214 9.14 19.34 0.87
CA VAL A 214 7.88 19.66 1.54
C VAL A 214 7.07 20.62 0.67
N LYS A 215 5.79 20.30 0.46
CA LYS A 215 4.84 21.13 -0.28
C LYS A 215 3.52 21.24 0.49
N GLY A 216 2.94 22.42 0.47
CA GLY A 216 1.68 22.71 1.13
C GLY A 216 1.11 24.04 0.65
N THR A 217 -0.16 24.25 0.95
CA THR A 217 -0.94 25.46 0.66
C THR A 217 -1.60 25.92 1.96
N HIS A 218 -2.58 26.81 1.89
CA HIS A 218 -3.53 26.99 3.00
C HIS A 218 -4.73 26.03 2.89
N ALA A 219 -5.52 25.91 3.97
CA ALA A 219 -6.71 25.08 4.06
C ALA A 219 -8.00 25.90 3.97
N HIS A 220 -9.15 25.26 3.77
CA HIS A 220 -10.46 25.93 3.80
C HIS A 220 -10.68 26.69 5.11
N SER A 221 -10.25 26.14 6.25
CA SER A 221 -10.40 26.79 7.56
C SER A 221 -9.70 28.16 7.65
N TYR A 222 -8.62 28.37 6.89
CA TYR A 222 -7.96 29.66 6.80
C TYR A 222 -8.76 30.65 5.94
N VAL A 223 -9.44 30.17 4.89
CA VAL A 223 -10.30 31.02 4.06
C VAL A 223 -11.55 31.43 4.83
N THR A 224 -12.19 30.49 5.51
CA THR A 224 -13.44 30.72 6.26
C THR A 224 -13.23 31.46 7.59
N SER A 225 -11.99 31.78 7.97
CA SER A 225 -11.72 32.57 9.19
C SER A 225 -11.81 34.08 8.95
N PHE A 226 -12.03 34.53 7.72
CA PHE A 226 -12.14 35.94 7.36
C PHE A 226 -13.58 36.28 6.95
N ASN A 227 -14.10 37.40 7.45
CA ASN A 227 -15.42 37.89 7.05
C ASN A 227 -15.35 39.02 6.02
N SER A 228 -14.37 39.91 6.12
CA SER A 228 -14.23 41.08 5.24
C SER A 228 -12.79 41.63 5.21
N LEU A 229 -12.57 42.62 4.35
CA LEU A 229 -11.29 43.33 4.25
C LEU A 229 -10.94 44.16 5.49
N ASP A 230 -11.90 44.50 6.35
CA ASP A 230 -11.67 45.32 7.54
C ASP A 230 -10.89 44.57 8.62
N GLU A 231 -10.86 43.24 8.56
CA GLU A 231 -10.08 42.38 9.45
C GLU A 231 -8.58 42.37 9.10
N LEU A 232 -8.18 42.93 7.95
CA LEU A 232 -6.78 42.98 7.52
C LEU A 232 -6.01 44.07 8.27
N THR A 233 -5.27 43.65 9.29
CA THR A 233 -4.37 44.52 10.06
C THR A 233 -3.11 44.92 9.29
N VAL A 234 -2.62 44.04 8.41
CA VAL A 234 -1.47 44.31 7.55
C VAL A 234 -1.98 44.55 6.13
N ARG A 235 -1.74 45.75 5.62
CA ARG A 235 -2.23 46.19 4.31
C ARG A 235 -1.12 46.38 3.27
N ASN A 236 0.11 46.60 3.72
CA ASN A 236 1.20 47.02 2.84
C ASN A 236 2.15 45.86 2.49
N LEU A 237 2.61 45.82 1.24
CA LEU A 237 3.66 44.90 0.78
C LEU A 237 4.75 45.66 0.01
N ALA A 238 6.01 45.36 0.31
CA ALA A 238 7.15 45.93 -0.40
C ALA A 238 7.42 45.18 -1.72
N PRO A 239 7.78 45.88 -2.82
CA PRO A 239 8.19 45.24 -4.06
C PRO A 239 9.38 44.28 -3.88
N LYS A 240 9.45 43.22 -4.69
CA LYS A 240 10.50 42.19 -4.61
C LYS A 240 11.92 42.75 -4.79
N GLY A 241 12.07 43.77 -5.64
CA GLY A 241 13.34 44.45 -5.90
C GLY A 241 13.78 45.45 -4.82
N GLY A 242 13.03 45.58 -3.73
CA GLY A 242 13.18 46.65 -2.75
C GLY A 242 12.44 47.93 -3.16
N GLY A 243 12.08 48.75 -2.18
CA GLY A 243 11.32 49.99 -2.40
C GLY A 243 10.34 50.29 -1.27
N LYS A 244 9.58 51.38 -1.43
CA LYS A 244 8.53 51.75 -0.48
C LYS A 244 7.39 50.73 -0.53
N ALA A 245 6.91 50.30 0.63
CA ALA A 245 5.74 49.44 0.72
C ALA A 245 4.50 50.14 0.17
N MET A 246 3.71 49.41 -0.61
CA MET A 246 2.50 49.88 -1.29
C MET A 246 1.27 49.28 -0.60
N ASP A 247 0.14 49.98 -0.57
CA ASP A 247 -1.13 49.43 -0.06
C ASP A 247 -1.60 48.32 -1.01
N PHE A 248 -1.31 47.08 -0.62
CA PHE A 248 -1.59 45.88 -1.40
C PHE A 248 -3.09 45.61 -1.46
N VAL A 249 -3.84 45.96 -0.40
CA VAL A 249 -5.29 45.79 -0.35
C VAL A 249 -5.95 46.68 -1.40
N ASP A 250 -5.60 47.96 -1.44
CA ASP A 250 -6.15 48.91 -2.42
C ASP A 250 -5.81 48.51 -3.86
N LEU A 251 -4.57 48.08 -4.12
CA LEU A 251 -4.17 47.60 -5.44
C LEU A 251 -4.94 46.33 -5.85
N ALA A 252 -5.09 45.37 -4.94
CA ALA A 252 -5.86 44.16 -5.20
C ALA A 252 -7.34 44.46 -5.45
N THR A 253 -7.96 45.36 -4.68
CA THR A 253 -9.36 45.78 -4.88
C THR A 253 -9.56 46.38 -6.27
N LYS A 254 -8.65 47.27 -6.70
CA LYS A 254 -8.68 47.85 -8.06
C LYS A 254 -8.56 46.79 -9.15
N TRP A 255 -7.72 45.77 -8.95
CA TRP A 255 -7.63 44.65 -9.89
C TRP A 255 -8.91 43.80 -9.91
N ARG A 256 -9.49 43.52 -8.73
CA ARG A 256 -10.73 42.76 -8.61
C ARG A 256 -11.87 43.43 -9.37
N GLU A 257 -12.05 44.74 -9.21
CA GLU A 257 -13.05 45.53 -9.94
C GLU A 257 -12.85 45.47 -11.46
N ARG A 258 -11.61 45.57 -11.94
CA ARG A 258 -11.29 45.48 -13.37
C ARG A 258 -11.58 44.10 -13.96
N LEU A 259 -11.39 43.05 -13.17
CA LEU A 259 -11.55 41.67 -13.62
C LEU A 259 -13.02 41.23 -13.69
N VAL A 260 -13.96 41.91 -13.03
CA VAL A 260 -15.40 41.59 -13.07
C VAL A 260 -15.91 41.41 -14.51
N ALA A 261 -15.52 42.30 -15.42
CA ALA A 261 -15.87 42.22 -16.84
C ALA A 261 -15.25 41.00 -17.55
N VAL A 262 -14.02 40.63 -17.20
CA VAL A 262 -13.29 39.49 -17.77
C VAL A 262 -14.00 38.17 -17.43
N PHE A 263 -14.51 38.07 -16.20
CA PHE A 263 -15.21 36.89 -15.68
C PHE A 263 -16.70 36.86 -16.00
N SER A 264 -17.28 38.01 -16.39
CA SER A 264 -18.72 38.19 -16.62
C SER A 264 -19.55 37.82 -15.39
N VAL A 265 -19.14 38.35 -14.23
CA VAL A 265 -19.78 38.15 -12.92
C VAL A 265 -20.11 39.51 -12.31
N MET A 266 -20.85 39.57 -11.21
CA MET A 266 -21.01 40.78 -10.41
C MET A 266 -20.09 40.73 -9.18
N LEU A 267 -19.58 41.89 -8.73
CA LEU A 267 -18.70 41.93 -7.55
C LEU A 267 -19.40 41.36 -6.29
N SER A 268 -20.72 41.57 -6.17
CA SER A 268 -21.56 41.05 -5.09
C SER A 268 -21.69 39.52 -5.06
N GLU A 269 -21.32 38.83 -6.14
CA GLU A 269 -21.30 37.35 -6.18
C GLU A 269 -19.99 36.77 -5.62
N ALA A 270 -18.94 37.59 -5.49
CA ALA A 270 -17.64 37.16 -4.99
C ALA A 270 -17.53 37.40 -3.49
N ASN A 271 -17.00 36.43 -2.74
CA ASN A 271 -16.90 36.50 -1.30
C ASN A 271 -15.74 37.41 -0.85
N ASP A 272 -16.04 38.41 -0.03
CA ASP A 272 -15.06 39.38 0.48
C ASP A 272 -14.11 38.79 1.54
N GLY A 273 -14.59 37.85 2.34
CA GLY A 273 -13.77 37.10 3.29
C GLY A 273 -12.71 36.24 2.59
N GLU A 274 -13.09 35.53 1.52
CA GLU A 274 -12.15 34.78 0.69
C GLU A 274 -11.09 35.69 0.05
N PHE A 275 -11.51 36.84 -0.44
CA PHE A 275 -10.59 37.84 -1.00
C PHE A 275 -9.62 38.37 0.06
N ALA A 276 -10.12 38.67 1.27
CA ALA A 276 -9.30 39.09 2.41
C ALA A 276 -8.28 38.00 2.79
N ALA A 277 -8.72 36.74 2.86
CA ALA A 277 -7.83 35.61 3.15
C ALA A 277 -6.71 35.49 2.11
N PHE A 278 -7.01 35.63 0.82
CA PHE A 278 -6.00 35.57 -0.24
C PHE A 278 -5.00 36.73 -0.16
N ILE A 279 -5.48 37.95 0.11
CA ILE A 279 -4.59 39.10 0.34
C ILE A 279 -3.68 38.84 1.54
N SER A 280 -4.25 38.42 2.67
CA SER A 280 -3.50 38.11 3.89
C SER A 280 -2.39 37.08 3.63
N PHE A 281 -2.73 35.99 2.91
CA PHE A 281 -1.76 34.95 2.56
C PHE A 281 -0.68 35.44 1.59
N ALA A 282 -1.05 36.25 0.59
CA ALA A 282 -0.10 36.82 -0.37
C ALA A 282 0.89 37.79 0.28
N ILE A 283 0.46 38.60 1.24
CA ILE A 283 1.34 39.50 1.99
C ILE A 283 2.33 38.69 2.83
N ALA A 284 1.87 37.61 3.47
CA ALA A 284 2.72 36.75 4.28
C ALA A 284 3.70 35.91 3.45
N PHE A 285 3.26 35.41 2.29
CA PHE A 285 4.01 34.47 1.44
C PHE A 285 4.02 34.90 -0.04
N PRO A 286 4.61 36.06 -0.39
CA PRO A 286 4.47 36.63 -1.74
C PRO A 286 5.16 35.81 -2.84
N ASN A 287 6.22 35.06 -2.51
CA ASN A 287 6.86 34.12 -3.45
C ASN A 287 6.24 32.72 -3.44
N GLY A 288 5.29 32.46 -2.52
CA GLY A 288 4.71 31.14 -2.27
C GLY A 288 3.19 31.11 -2.43
N PHE A 289 2.62 32.12 -3.09
CA PHE A 289 1.17 32.30 -3.18
C PHE A 289 0.54 31.22 -4.05
N LEU A 290 -0.08 30.23 -3.41
CA LEU A 290 -0.90 29.20 -4.01
C LEU A 290 -2.22 29.12 -3.25
N SER A 291 -3.35 29.33 -3.93
CA SER A 291 -4.64 29.48 -3.27
C SER A 291 -5.64 28.38 -3.58
N LEU A 292 -6.36 27.96 -2.55
CA LEU A 292 -7.53 27.09 -2.64
C LEU A 292 -8.75 27.91 -3.07
N VAL A 293 -9.28 27.68 -4.27
CA VAL A 293 -10.24 28.58 -4.93
C VAL A 293 -11.69 28.09 -4.95
N ASP A 294 -11.98 26.98 -4.27
CA ASP A 294 -13.28 26.32 -4.31
C ASP A 294 -14.00 26.33 -2.95
N THR A 295 -13.70 27.32 -2.09
CA THR A 295 -14.38 27.43 -0.79
C THR A 295 -15.85 27.84 -0.93
N TYR A 296 -16.15 28.74 -1.87
CA TYR A 296 -17.51 29.22 -2.12
C TYR A 296 -17.98 28.93 -3.55
N ASP A 297 -17.30 29.51 -4.55
CA ASP A 297 -17.55 29.26 -5.96
C ASP A 297 -16.25 29.48 -6.74
N VAL A 298 -15.85 28.47 -7.52
CA VAL A 298 -14.57 28.49 -8.26
C VAL A 298 -14.50 29.65 -9.24
N LYS A 299 -15.54 29.88 -10.04
CA LYS A 299 -15.48 30.86 -11.13
C LYS A 299 -15.84 32.25 -10.64
N LYS A 300 -16.93 32.35 -9.88
CA LYS A 300 -17.52 33.64 -9.45
C LYS A 300 -16.72 34.30 -8.35
N SER A 301 -16.12 33.52 -7.46
CA SER A 301 -15.40 34.02 -6.30
C SER A 301 -13.91 33.69 -6.40
N GLY A 302 -13.53 32.42 -6.34
CA GLY A 302 -12.15 32.01 -6.13
C GLY A 302 -11.18 32.42 -7.23
N LEU A 303 -11.49 32.13 -8.51
CA LEU A 303 -10.64 32.51 -9.63
C LEU A 303 -10.57 34.03 -9.82
N LEU A 304 -11.67 34.76 -9.59
CA LEU A 304 -11.69 36.22 -9.64
C LEU A 304 -10.77 36.81 -8.56
N ASN A 305 -10.98 36.38 -7.31
CA ASN A 305 -10.24 36.83 -6.14
C ASN A 305 -8.75 36.48 -6.26
N PHE A 306 -8.42 35.24 -6.63
CA PHE A 306 -7.05 34.80 -6.87
C PHE A 306 -6.38 35.65 -7.95
N SER A 307 -7.07 35.85 -9.08
CA SER A 307 -6.50 36.58 -10.20
C SER A 307 -6.21 38.04 -9.88
N ALA A 308 -7.07 38.67 -9.07
CA ALA A 308 -6.84 40.03 -8.59
C ALA A 308 -5.57 40.11 -7.73
N VAL A 309 -5.43 39.22 -6.75
CA VAL A 309 -4.25 39.15 -5.87
C VAL A 309 -2.98 38.79 -6.65
N ALA A 310 -3.07 37.85 -7.59
CA ALA A 310 -1.98 37.43 -8.45
C ALA A 310 -1.45 38.57 -9.33
N LEU A 311 -2.34 39.38 -9.93
CA LEU A 311 -1.93 40.55 -10.72
C LEU A 311 -1.27 41.63 -9.84
N THR A 312 -1.77 41.83 -8.62
CA THR A 312 -1.11 42.73 -7.65
C THR A 312 0.30 42.24 -7.30
N LEU A 313 0.50 40.94 -7.11
CA LEU A 313 1.84 40.36 -6.91
C LEU A 313 2.76 40.63 -8.11
N TYR A 314 2.26 40.45 -9.34
CA TYR A 314 3.01 40.77 -10.56
C TYR A 314 3.40 42.25 -10.65
N ASP A 315 2.52 43.17 -10.26
CA ASP A 315 2.82 44.61 -10.24
C ASP A 315 3.96 44.94 -9.26
N LEU A 316 4.10 44.16 -8.19
CA LEU A 316 5.17 44.29 -7.20
C LEU A 316 6.41 43.42 -7.50
N GLY A 317 6.44 42.76 -8.67
CA GLY A 317 7.56 41.94 -9.14
C GLY A 317 7.65 40.54 -8.51
N TYR A 318 6.61 40.08 -7.84
CA TYR A 318 6.47 38.70 -7.38
C TYR A 318 5.81 37.83 -8.44
N GLU A 319 6.02 36.52 -8.33
CA GLU A 319 5.39 35.53 -9.19
C GLU A 319 4.57 34.58 -8.31
N PRO A 320 3.23 34.56 -8.46
CA PRO A 320 2.41 33.60 -7.76
C PRO A 320 2.64 32.19 -8.30
N LEU A 321 2.37 31.18 -7.48
CA LEU A 321 2.56 29.77 -7.85
C LEU A 321 1.36 29.23 -8.65
N GLY A 322 0.13 29.50 -8.19
CA GLY A 322 -1.08 28.99 -8.86
C GLY A 322 -2.25 28.74 -7.92
N ILE A 323 -3.11 27.79 -8.28
CA ILE A 323 -4.34 27.46 -7.56
C ILE A 323 -4.41 25.99 -7.16
N ARG A 324 -5.29 25.69 -6.19
CA ARG A 324 -5.71 24.34 -5.82
C ARG A 324 -7.23 24.20 -5.96
N LEU A 325 -7.66 23.12 -6.59
CA LEU A 325 -9.04 22.64 -6.67
C LEU A 325 -9.18 21.39 -5.79
N ASP A 326 -10.16 21.36 -4.89
CA ASP A 326 -10.39 20.26 -3.93
C ASP A 326 -11.83 19.70 -4.04
N SER A 327 -12.63 20.13 -5.01
CA SER A 327 -14.02 19.69 -5.17
C SER A 327 -14.57 20.01 -6.57
N GLY A 328 -15.76 19.49 -6.85
CA GLY A 328 -16.43 19.63 -8.14
C GLY A 328 -15.84 18.75 -9.24
N ASP A 329 -16.24 19.01 -10.49
CA ASP A 329 -15.68 18.33 -11.67
C ASP A 329 -14.28 18.89 -11.97
N LEU A 330 -13.26 18.18 -11.49
CA LEU A 330 -11.86 18.63 -11.58
C LEU A 330 -11.38 18.78 -13.03
N ALA A 331 -11.83 17.93 -13.96
CA ALA A 331 -11.45 18.05 -15.37
C ALA A 331 -12.01 19.35 -15.94
N TYR A 332 -13.32 19.55 -15.82
CA TYR A 332 -14.00 20.75 -16.30
C TYR A 332 -13.47 22.04 -15.66
N LEU A 333 -13.31 22.05 -14.33
CA LEU A 333 -12.86 23.22 -13.58
C LEU A 333 -11.41 23.57 -13.89
N SER A 334 -10.53 22.58 -14.10
CA SER A 334 -9.15 22.83 -14.51
C SER A 334 -9.08 23.52 -15.88
N VAL A 335 -9.92 23.10 -16.84
CA VAL A 335 -10.01 23.72 -18.17
C VAL A 335 -10.55 25.14 -18.08
N ILE A 336 -11.56 25.40 -17.25
CA ILE A 336 -12.04 26.77 -17.00
C ILE A 336 -10.91 27.64 -16.45
N ALA A 337 -10.20 27.16 -15.42
CA ALA A 337 -9.11 27.91 -14.80
C ALA A 337 -8.00 28.23 -15.80
N ARG A 338 -7.56 27.25 -16.59
CA ARG A 338 -6.55 27.46 -17.64
C ARG A 338 -7.00 28.48 -18.69
N ASN A 339 -8.25 28.41 -19.15
CA ASN A 339 -8.81 29.36 -20.11
C ASN A 339 -8.85 30.79 -19.56
N VAL A 340 -9.24 30.94 -18.29
CA VAL A 340 -9.19 32.23 -17.58
C VAL A 340 -7.76 32.75 -17.52
N PHE A 341 -6.80 31.90 -17.13
CA PHE A 341 -5.39 32.26 -17.05
C PHE A 341 -4.83 32.71 -18.40
N ALA A 342 -5.15 31.98 -19.48
CA ALA A 342 -4.76 32.35 -20.84
C ALA A 342 -5.42 33.65 -21.32
N LYS A 343 -6.66 33.94 -20.91
CA LYS A 343 -7.34 35.20 -21.22
C LYS A 343 -6.66 36.38 -20.53
N ILE A 344 -6.46 36.29 -19.21
CA ILE A 344 -5.79 37.32 -18.40
C ILE A 344 -4.36 37.56 -18.90
N SER A 345 -3.63 36.49 -19.20
CA SER A 345 -2.27 36.58 -19.73
C SER A 345 -2.19 37.44 -20.99
N ARG A 346 -3.12 37.23 -21.93
CA ARG A 346 -3.19 38.00 -23.19
C ARG A 346 -3.66 39.43 -22.96
N GLU A 347 -4.72 39.62 -22.19
CA GLU A 347 -5.37 40.91 -21.98
C GLU A 347 -4.48 41.89 -21.22
N PHE A 348 -3.78 41.41 -20.19
CA PHE A 348 -2.92 42.23 -19.33
C PHE A 348 -1.43 42.07 -19.62
N LYS A 349 -1.06 41.37 -20.71
CA LYS A 349 0.33 41.16 -21.16
C LYS A 349 1.24 40.59 -20.06
N ARG A 350 0.73 39.59 -19.33
CA ARG A 350 1.45 38.85 -18.29
C ARG A 350 1.67 37.41 -18.76
N PRO A 351 2.74 37.10 -19.53
CA PRO A 351 2.93 35.78 -20.13
C PRO A 351 3.03 34.65 -19.08
N GLY A 352 3.64 34.90 -17.92
CA GLY A 352 3.73 33.91 -16.83
C GLY A 352 2.37 33.46 -16.28
N PHE A 353 1.32 34.28 -16.45
CA PHE A 353 0.00 33.99 -15.89
C PHE A 353 -0.65 32.75 -16.53
N ALA A 354 -0.43 32.51 -17.83
CA ALA A 354 -1.01 31.36 -18.54
C ALA A 354 -0.50 30.00 -18.00
N ASN A 355 0.71 30.00 -17.42
CA ASN A 355 1.42 28.80 -16.96
C ASN A 355 1.38 28.62 -15.44
N LEU A 356 0.50 29.36 -14.74
CA LEU A 356 0.31 29.18 -13.30
C LEU A 356 -0.14 27.75 -13.01
N LEU A 357 0.36 27.19 -11.90
CA LEU A 357 0.11 25.81 -11.50
C LEU A 357 -1.38 25.60 -11.24
N ILE A 358 -1.95 24.54 -11.79
CA ILE A 358 -3.26 24.02 -11.37
C ILE A 358 -3.01 22.72 -10.63
N MET A 359 -3.22 22.77 -9.31
CA MET A 359 -3.16 21.60 -8.45
C MET A 359 -4.57 21.07 -8.19
N ALA A 360 -4.76 19.76 -8.22
CA ALA A 360 -5.99 19.13 -7.77
C ALA A 360 -5.77 18.19 -6.58
N SER A 361 -6.72 18.16 -5.67
CA SER A 361 -6.82 17.21 -4.56
C SER A 361 -8.27 16.72 -4.41
N ASN A 362 -8.54 15.92 -3.37
CA ASN A 362 -9.82 15.29 -3.02
C ASN A 362 -10.12 13.95 -3.69
N ASP A 363 -10.12 12.87 -2.88
CA ASP A 363 -10.45 11.49 -3.25
C ASP A 363 -9.85 11.00 -4.60
N ILE A 364 -8.67 11.51 -4.91
CA ILE A 364 -7.90 11.09 -6.09
C ILE A 364 -7.36 9.69 -5.83
N ASN A 365 -7.73 8.77 -6.72
CA ASN A 365 -7.15 7.44 -6.81
C ASN A 365 -6.63 7.17 -8.25
N GLU A 366 -6.04 6.00 -8.48
CA GLU A 366 -5.47 5.61 -9.79
C GLU A 366 -6.51 5.71 -10.92
N GLU A 367 -7.75 5.25 -10.70
CA GLU A 367 -8.83 5.27 -11.70
C GLU A 367 -9.28 6.70 -11.98
N THR A 368 -9.36 7.54 -10.94
CA THR A 368 -9.68 8.97 -11.10
C THR A 368 -8.65 9.66 -12.00
N ILE A 369 -7.35 9.41 -11.81
CA ILE A 369 -6.30 10.01 -12.66
C ILE A 369 -6.44 9.55 -14.11
N LEU A 370 -6.66 8.25 -14.34
CA LEU A 370 -6.86 7.73 -15.71
C LEU A 370 -8.10 8.35 -16.37
N SER A 371 -9.21 8.47 -15.65
CA SER A 371 -10.43 9.13 -16.13
C SER A 371 -10.21 10.61 -16.44
N LEU A 372 -9.46 11.33 -15.60
CA LEU A 372 -9.09 12.73 -15.87
C LEU A 372 -8.26 12.86 -17.15
N ASN A 373 -7.26 11.98 -17.33
CA ASN A 373 -6.42 11.95 -18.54
C ASN A 373 -7.26 11.74 -19.81
N GLU A 374 -8.24 10.84 -19.78
CA GLU A 374 -9.15 10.58 -20.92
C GLU A 374 -10.03 11.80 -21.26
N GLN A 375 -10.39 12.60 -20.26
CA GLN A 375 -11.21 13.81 -20.43
C GLN A 375 -10.42 15.03 -20.93
N GLY A 376 -9.08 14.98 -20.95
CA GLY A 376 -8.24 16.09 -21.40
C GLY A 376 -8.20 17.26 -20.41
N HIS A 377 -7.96 16.97 -19.14
CA HIS A 377 -7.82 17.97 -18.07
C HIS A 377 -6.56 18.85 -18.21
N GLU A 378 -6.51 19.99 -17.49
CA GLU A 378 -5.42 20.99 -17.50
C GLU A 378 -4.65 21.06 -16.15
N ILE A 379 -4.64 19.95 -15.41
CA ILE A 379 -4.05 19.85 -14.06
C ILE A 379 -2.55 19.53 -14.18
N ASP A 380 -1.72 20.27 -13.46
CA ASP A 380 -0.26 20.13 -13.47
C ASP A 380 0.27 19.26 -12.32
N ALA A 381 -0.49 19.19 -11.21
CA ALA A 381 -0.11 18.46 -10.01
C ALA A 381 -1.31 17.85 -9.26
N PHE A 382 -1.09 16.68 -8.66
CA PHE A 382 -2.07 16.03 -7.79
C PHE A 382 -1.58 15.94 -6.34
N GLY A 383 -2.45 16.32 -5.40
CA GLY A 383 -2.29 16.09 -3.97
C GLY A 383 -3.13 14.89 -3.54
N ILE A 384 -2.47 13.78 -3.21
CA ILE A 384 -3.13 12.50 -2.98
C ILE A 384 -3.03 12.14 -1.50
N GLY A 385 -4.17 11.87 -0.88
CA GLY A 385 -4.30 11.61 0.55
C GLY A 385 -4.61 10.15 0.86
N THR A 386 -5.86 9.92 1.28
CA THR A 386 -6.33 8.65 1.87
C THR A 386 -5.99 7.42 1.04
N HIS A 387 -6.34 7.39 -0.24
CA HIS A 387 -6.16 6.22 -1.11
C HIS A 387 -4.70 5.76 -1.27
N LEU A 388 -3.75 6.69 -1.09
CA LEU A 388 -2.33 6.39 -1.12
C LEU A 388 -1.85 5.80 0.21
N VAL A 389 -2.00 6.55 1.30
CA VAL A 389 -1.34 6.24 2.58
C VAL A 389 -1.99 5.11 3.36
N THR A 390 -3.27 4.83 3.10
CA THR A 390 -3.99 3.68 3.70
C THR A 390 -4.03 2.47 2.76
N CYS A 391 -3.56 2.62 1.52
CA CYS A 391 -3.70 1.61 0.49
C CYS A 391 -5.14 1.06 0.39
N GLN A 392 -6.15 1.93 0.43
CA GLN A 392 -7.55 1.55 0.69
C GLN A 392 -8.08 0.35 -0.10
N LYS A 393 -7.68 0.17 -1.38
CA LYS A 393 -8.06 -0.99 -2.20
C LYS A 393 -7.60 -2.33 -1.60
N GLN A 394 -6.42 -2.33 -0.97
CA GLN A 394 -5.81 -3.48 -0.34
C GLN A 394 -4.81 -3.00 0.73
N PRO A 395 -5.21 -2.90 2.02
CA PRO A 395 -4.39 -2.28 3.06
C PRO A 395 -3.27 -3.21 3.61
N ALA A 396 -3.03 -4.37 2.99
CA ALA A 396 -1.97 -5.30 3.39
C ALA A 396 -1.42 -6.06 2.17
N LEU A 397 -0.09 -6.25 2.13
CA LEU A 397 0.57 -7.01 1.05
C LEU A 397 0.34 -8.53 1.17
N GLY A 398 0.31 -9.07 2.39
CA GLY A 398 0.20 -10.51 2.63
C GLY A 398 1.52 -11.26 2.54
N GLY A 399 2.63 -10.61 2.93
CA GLY A 399 3.92 -11.26 3.16
C GLY A 399 3.85 -12.29 4.28
N VAL A 400 4.72 -13.28 4.19
CA VAL A 400 4.86 -14.40 5.12
C VAL A 400 6.32 -14.68 5.36
N PHE A 401 6.64 -15.10 6.59
CA PHE A 401 7.96 -15.54 7.02
C PHE A 401 7.88 -17.04 7.30
N LYS A 402 8.72 -17.85 6.66
CA LYS A 402 8.58 -19.31 6.71
C LYS A 402 9.93 -19.98 6.82
N MET A 403 10.05 -20.90 7.77
CA MET A 403 11.21 -21.79 7.86
C MET A 403 11.23 -22.71 6.65
N VAL A 404 12.36 -22.75 5.96
CA VAL A 404 12.57 -23.57 4.77
C VAL A 404 13.67 -24.61 4.99
N GLU A 405 14.50 -24.42 6.03
CA GLU A 405 15.56 -25.36 6.40
C GLU A 405 15.85 -25.28 7.91
N ILE A 406 16.23 -26.40 8.52
CA ILE A 406 16.77 -26.46 9.88
C ILE A 406 17.88 -27.52 9.96
N ASN A 407 19.03 -27.15 10.50
CA ASN A 407 20.22 -28.00 10.61
C ASN A 407 20.60 -28.68 9.28
N GLY A 408 20.54 -27.93 8.17
CA GLY A 408 20.82 -28.43 6.82
C GLY A 408 19.76 -29.36 6.23
N ARG A 409 18.61 -29.55 6.90
CA ARG A 409 17.49 -30.34 6.39
C ARG A 409 16.35 -29.45 5.94
N ALA A 410 15.92 -29.63 4.70
CA ALA A 410 14.83 -28.87 4.12
C ALA A 410 13.52 -29.09 4.88
N ARG A 411 12.65 -28.08 4.89
CA ARG A 411 11.36 -28.09 5.58
C ARG A 411 10.26 -27.57 4.67
N ILE A 412 9.21 -28.37 4.55
CA ILE A 412 7.98 -28.03 3.84
C ILE A 412 6.83 -27.89 4.82
N LYS A 413 5.99 -26.88 4.58
CA LYS A 413 4.72 -26.68 5.27
C LYS A 413 3.58 -26.95 4.31
N LEU A 414 2.94 -28.10 4.47
CA LEU A 414 1.77 -28.49 3.69
C LEU A 414 0.52 -27.67 4.09
N SER A 415 -0.45 -27.64 3.18
CA SER A 415 -1.74 -26.97 3.39
C SER A 415 -2.79 -27.59 2.47
N HIS A 416 -4.05 -27.63 2.91
CA HIS A 416 -5.19 -28.00 2.05
C HIS A 416 -5.32 -27.09 0.81
N ASP A 417 -4.81 -25.85 0.90
CA ASP A 417 -4.66 -24.97 -0.24
C ASP A 417 -3.24 -25.13 -0.80
N VAL A 418 -3.14 -25.76 -1.97
CA VAL A 418 -1.86 -25.99 -2.68
C VAL A 418 -1.10 -24.67 -2.89
N ALA A 419 -1.81 -23.54 -3.06
CA ALA A 419 -1.17 -22.24 -3.21
C ALA A 419 -0.53 -21.73 -1.90
N LYS A 420 -0.72 -22.38 -0.76
CA LYS A 420 -0.08 -22.03 0.52
C LYS A 420 1.08 -22.96 0.90
N VAL A 421 1.36 -23.98 0.09
CA VAL A 421 2.54 -24.83 0.24
C VAL A 421 3.80 -23.97 0.01
N THR A 422 4.79 -24.18 0.87
CA THR A 422 6.09 -23.50 0.83
C THR A 422 7.08 -24.31 0.01
N ILE A 423 7.97 -23.64 -0.73
CA ILE A 423 9.08 -24.30 -1.43
C ILE A 423 10.19 -24.56 -0.41
N PRO A 424 10.58 -25.83 -0.16
CA PRO A 424 11.55 -26.18 0.87
C PRO A 424 12.99 -25.76 0.52
N GLY A 425 13.90 -25.92 1.47
CA GLY A 425 15.35 -25.77 1.29
C GLY A 425 15.84 -24.32 1.29
N LYS A 426 17.13 -24.14 1.52
CA LYS A 426 17.81 -22.86 1.30
C LYS A 426 17.98 -22.59 -0.19
N LYS A 427 17.49 -21.43 -0.64
CA LYS A 427 17.36 -21.11 -2.08
C LYS A 427 18.12 -19.87 -2.49
N GLU A 428 18.59 -19.87 -3.73
CA GLU A 428 19.06 -18.69 -4.46
C GLU A 428 18.01 -18.28 -5.50
N ALA A 429 17.98 -16.98 -5.83
CA ALA A 429 17.02 -16.42 -6.78
C ALA A 429 17.73 -15.65 -7.88
N TYR A 430 17.37 -15.92 -9.13
CA TYR A 430 17.97 -15.30 -10.31
C TYR A 430 16.90 -14.73 -11.24
N ARG A 431 17.12 -13.51 -11.73
CA ARG A 431 16.32 -12.93 -12.81
C ARG A 431 17.00 -13.19 -14.15
N LEU A 432 16.27 -13.84 -15.05
CA LEU A 432 16.72 -14.17 -16.39
C LEU A 432 16.17 -13.16 -17.40
N TYR A 433 17.04 -12.64 -18.24
CA TYR A 433 16.70 -11.61 -19.24
C TYR A 433 16.71 -12.18 -20.65
N GLY A 434 15.88 -11.59 -21.52
CA GLY A 434 15.89 -11.83 -22.96
C GLY A 434 16.80 -10.86 -23.70
N GLU A 435 17.07 -11.13 -24.98
CA GLU A 435 17.93 -10.29 -25.83
C GLU A 435 17.47 -8.81 -25.88
N ASN A 436 16.15 -8.58 -25.77
CA ASN A 436 15.57 -7.24 -25.79
C ASN A 436 15.76 -6.47 -24.45
N GLY A 437 16.53 -7.01 -23.50
CA GLY A 437 16.82 -6.39 -22.20
C GLY A 437 15.69 -6.48 -21.16
N ASN A 438 14.57 -7.11 -21.50
CA ASN A 438 13.44 -7.30 -20.58
C ASN A 438 13.64 -8.54 -19.70
N ALA A 439 13.15 -8.47 -18.47
CA ALA A 439 13.05 -9.62 -17.58
C ALA A 439 12.03 -10.62 -18.12
N LEU A 440 12.40 -11.90 -18.19
CA LEU A 440 11.56 -12.98 -18.72
C LEU A 440 10.93 -13.81 -17.61
N ILE A 441 11.74 -14.16 -16.61
CA ILE A 441 11.37 -15.10 -15.55
C ILE A 441 12.31 -14.92 -14.36
N ASP A 442 11.77 -15.10 -13.16
CA ASP A 442 12.58 -15.27 -11.96
C ASP A 442 12.66 -16.76 -11.63
N LEU A 443 13.87 -17.28 -11.48
CA LEU A 443 14.20 -18.67 -11.24
C LEU A 443 14.72 -18.85 -9.81
N LEU A 444 14.09 -19.73 -9.06
CA LEU A 444 14.59 -20.24 -7.78
C LEU A 444 15.42 -21.50 -8.03
N GLN A 445 16.55 -21.60 -7.34
CA GLN A 445 17.45 -22.75 -7.30
C GLN A 445 17.74 -23.12 -5.86
N ILE A 446 18.03 -24.39 -5.61
CA ILE A 446 18.61 -24.83 -4.33
C ILE A 446 20.02 -24.23 -4.25
N SER A 447 20.45 -23.82 -3.07
CA SER A 447 21.73 -23.11 -2.88
C SER A 447 22.98 -23.93 -3.21
N SER A 448 22.87 -25.26 -3.34
CA SER A 448 23.94 -26.15 -3.79
C SER A 448 24.11 -26.19 -5.31
N GLU A 449 23.13 -25.71 -6.09
CA GLU A 449 23.18 -25.70 -7.55
C GLU A 449 24.16 -24.66 -8.09
N ALA A 450 24.75 -24.95 -9.25
CA ALA A 450 25.45 -23.93 -10.02
C ALA A 450 24.47 -22.88 -10.56
N ALA A 451 24.87 -21.62 -10.49
CA ALA A 451 24.09 -20.51 -11.03
C ALA A 451 23.88 -20.67 -12.55
N PRO A 452 22.73 -20.24 -13.11
CA PRO A 452 22.51 -20.26 -14.55
C PRO A 452 23.51 -19.36 -15.26
N GLU A 453 23.93 -19.77 -16.45
CA GLU A 453 24.90 -19.04 -17.24
C GLU A 453 24.26 -18.40 -18.48
N VAL A 454 24.80 -17.25 -18.87
CA VAL A 454 24.40 -16.56 -20.10
C VAL A 454 24.62 -17.45 -21.32
N GLY A 455 23.63 -17.51 -22.21
CA GLY A 455 23.69 -18.32 -23.44
C GLY A 455 23.51 -19.83 -23.24
N LYS A 456 23.44 -20.32 -22.00
CA LYS A 456 23.14 -21.73 -21.72
C LYS A 456 21.64 -21.94 -21.50
N LYS A 457 21.13 -23.07 -22.01
CA LYS A 457 19.71 -23.44 -21.92
C LYS A 457 19.38 -23.88 -20.48
N VAL A 458 18.40 -23.22 -19.86
CA VAL A 458 17.91 -23.52 -18.52
C VAL A 458 16.47 -24.00 -18.60
N LEU A 459 16.15 -25.10 -17.92
CA LEU A 459 14.78 -25.60 -17.78
C LEU A 459 14.11 -24.90 -16.59
N CYS A 460 13.05 -24.14 -16.85
CA CYS A 460 12.28 -23.43 -15.84
C CYS A 460 10.91 -24.08 -15.70
N ARG A 461 10.60 -24.58 -14.50
CA ARG A 461 9.32 -25.23 -14.19
C ARG A 461 8.43 -24.35 -13.35
N HIS A 462 7.12 -24.44 -13.52
CA HIS A 462 6.19 -23.78 -12.62
C HIS A 462 6.16 -24.54 -11.28
N PRO A 463 6.26 -23.88 -10.12
CA PRO A 463 6.47 -24.57 -8.83
C PRO A 463 5.34 -25.52 -8.39
N PHE A 464 4.14 -25.42 -8.98
CA PHE A 464 2.97 -26.23 -8.58
C PHE A 464 2.17 -26.78 -9.77
N GLN A 465 2.63 -26.57 -11.01
CA GLN A 465 1.88 -26.98 -12.21
C GLN A 465 2.84 -27.63 -13.18
N GLU A 466 3.02 -28.94 -13.03
CA GLU A 466 3.99 -29.76 -13.76
C GLU A 466 3.94 -29.54 -15.29
N ALA A 467 2.72 -29.43 -15.84
CA ALA A 467 2.52 -29.20 -17.27
C ALA A 467 3.08 -27.84 -17.77
N LYS A 468 3.34 -26.88 -16.88
CA LYS A 468 3.87 -25.55 -17.21
C LYS A 468 5.39 -25.53 -17.00
N ARG A 469 6.12 -25.70 -18.10
CA ARG A 469 7.58 -25.59 -18.14
C ARG A 469 8.03 -24.91 -19.43
N ALA A 470 9.19 -24.28 -19.38
CA ALA A 470 9.79 -23.62 -20.53
C ALA A 470 11.31 -23.71 -20.46
N PHE A 471 11.93 -23.75 -21.64
CA PHE A 471 13.37 -23.52 -21.74
C PHE A 471 13.65 -22.05 -21.97
N VAL A 472 14.61 -21.51 -21.24
CA VAL A 472 15.09 -20.13 -21.38
C VAL A 472 16.57 -20.16 -21.70
N ILE A 473 16.98 -19.34 -22.66
CA ILE A 473 18.39 -19.05 -22.94
C ILE A 473 18.58 -17.58 -22.56
N PRO A 474 19.16 -17.29 -21.37
CA PRO A 474 19.24 -15.93 -20.87
C PRO A 474 20.35 -15.14 -21.59
N SER A 475 20.05 -13.90 -21.98
CA SER A 475 21.06 -12.93 -22.46
C SER A 475 21.81 -12.27 -21.31
N LYS A 476 21.19 -12.21 -20.13
CA LYS A 476 21.76 -11.76 -18.85
C LYS A 476 21.14 -12.58 -17.72
N VAL A 477 21.96 -12.88 -16.73
CA VAL A 477 21.56 -13.50 -15.46
C VAL A 477 21.87 -12.52 -14.33
N GLU A 478 20.90 -12.28 -13.46
CA GLU A 478 21.08 -11.39 -12.30
C GLU A 478 20.72 -12.11 -11.00
N PRO A 479 21.68 -12.34 -10.07
CA PRO A 479 21.36 -12.81 -8.73
C PRO A 479 20.59 -11.72 -7.99
N LEU A 480 19.45 -12.09 -7.40
CA LEU A 480 18.56 -11.15 -6.71
C LEU A 480 18.95 -10.96 -5.24
N LEU A 481 19.30 -12.03 -4.54
CA LEU A 481 19.67 -11.99 -3.12
C LEU A 481 21.11 -11.53 -2.94
N GLN A 482 21.32 -10.49 -2.12
CA GLN A 482 22.63 -9.95 -1.77
C GLN A 482 22.82 -9.94 -0.26
N LEU A 483 24.05 -10.12 0.21
CA LEU A 483 24.38 -10.15 1.63
C LEU A 483 24.40 -8.75 2.22
N TYR A 484 23.55 -8.47 3.22
CA TYR A 484 23.45 -7.15 3.86
C TYR A 484 23.88 -7.13 5.33
N TRP A 485 23.74 -8.25 6.04
CA TRP A 485 24.11 -8.36 7.45
C TRP A 485 24.78 -9.71 7.70
N LYS A 486 25.94 -9.69 8.35
CA LYS A 486 26.66 -10.90 8.79
C LYS A 486 27.61 -10.55 9.91
N ASP A 487 27.79 -11.47 10.86
CA ASP A 487 28.77 -11.35 11.95
C ASP A 487 28.60 -10.05 12.79
N GLY A 488 27.37 -9.54 12.87
CA GLY A 488 27.05 -8.30 13.59
C GLY A 488 27.34 -7.01 12.82
N GLU A 489 27.66 -7.08 11.53
CA GLU A 489 28.08 -5.95 10.72
C GLU A 489 27.27 -5.81 9.44
N ILE A 490 27.16 -4.57 8.95
CA ILE A 490 26.56 -4.26 7.65
C ILE A 490 27.60 -4.57 6.57
N CYS A 491 27.30 -5.54 5.69
CA CYS A 491 28.28 -6.03 4.71
C CYS A 491 28.41 -5.15 3.46
N GLN A 492 27.48 -4.23 3.22
CA GLN A 492 27.49 -3.34 2.06
C GLN A 492 26.74 -2.03 2.33
N PRO A 493 27.12 -0.92 1.66
CA PRO A 493 26.47 0.37 1.88
C PRO A 493 24.99 0.32 1.51
N LEU A 494 24.14 0.88 2.38
CA LEU A 494 22.72 1.02 2.12
C LEU A 494 22.49 2.22 1.17
N PRO A 495 21.68 2.05 0.11
CA PRO A 495 21.43 3.13 -0.84
C PRO A 495 20.64 4.25 -0.18
N ASN A 496 20.92 5.49 -0.57
CA ASN A 496 20.10 6.63 -0.15
C ASN A 496 18.76 6.64 -0.91
N MET A 497 17.78 7.40 -0.41
CA MET A 497 16.43 7.41 -1.00
C MET A 497 16.37 7.80 -2.49
N GLN A 498 17.29 8.65 -2.97
CA GLN A 498 17.32 9.04 -4.37
C GLN A 498 17.80 7.88 -5.25
N GLU A 499 18.81 7.14 -4.81
CA GLU A 499 19.29 5.92 -5.46
C GLU A 499 18.20 4.84 -5.49
N ILE A 500 17.45 4.68 -4.38
CA ILE A 500 16.33 3.73 -4.33
C ILE A 500 15.23 4.16 -5.32
N LYS A 501 14.86 5.44 -5.35
CA LYS A 501 13.86 5.98 -6.29
C LYS A 501 14.27 5.75 -7.74
N GLU A 502 15.55 5.93 -8.07
CA GLU A 502 16.10 5.63 -9.40
C GLU A 502 16.07 4.13 -9.69
N GLN A 503 16.37 3.29 -8.70
CA GLN A 503 16.25 1.83 -8.80
C GLN A 503 14.80 1.40 -9.10
N VAL A 504 13.79 2.02 -8.48
CA VAL A 504 12.36 1.76 -8.79
C VAL A 504 12.07 2.04 -10.26
N VAL A 505 12.49 3.22 -10.74
CA VAL A 505 12.28 3.61 -12.15
C VAL A 505 12.99 2.62 -13.09
N ASN A 506 14.22 2.24 -12.80
CA ASN A 506 14.98 1.31 -13.63
C ASN A 506 14.39 -0.10 -13.60
N SER A 507 13.95 -0.57 -12.43
CA SER A 507 13.37 -1.89 -12.28
C SER A 507 11.97 -2.02 -12.88
N LEU A 508 11.23 -0.92 -13.04
CA LEU A 508 9.96 -0.94 -13.79
C LEU A 508 10.20 -0.94 -15.31
N LYS A 509 11.28 -0.32 -15.79
CA LYS A 509 11.60 -0.26 -17.24
C LYS A 509 11.93 -1.61 -17.85
N ILE A 510 12.52 -2.53 -17.09
CA ILE A 510 12.85 -3.88 -17.55
C ILE A 510 11.62 -4.78 -17.74
N LEU A 511 10.44 -4.34 -17.26
CA LEU A 511 9.20 -5.07 -17.43
C LEU A 511 8.55 -4.70 -18.75
N ARG A 512 8.09 -5.72 -19.46
CA ARG A 512 7.27 -5.52 -20.65
C ARG A 512 5.98 -4.75 -20.30
N PRO A 513 5.47 -3.90 -21.22
CA PRO A 513 4.28 -3.09 -20.95
C PRO A 513 3.02 -3.89 -20.57
N ASP A 514 2.87 -5.12 -21.08
CA ASP A 514 1.73 -6.01 -20.79
C ASP A 514 1.69 -6.48 -19.33
N ILE A 515 2.84 -6.54 -18.64
CA ILE A 515 2.92 -6.86 -17.20
C ILE A 515 2.57 -5.63 -16.35
N ARG A 516 2.85 -4.43 -16.86
CA ARG A 516 2.70 -3.16 -16.13
C ARG A 516 1.32 -2.54 -16.22
N ARG A 517 0.48 -2.93 -17.17
CA ARG A 517 -0.84 -2.32 -17.37
C ARG A 517 -1.76 -2.50 -16.16
N THR A 518 -2.63 -1.53 -15.94
CA THR A 518 -3.60 -1.55 -14.84
C THR A 518 -4.66 -2.63 -15.00
N LEU A 519 -5.17 -2.80 -16.22
CA LEU A 519 -6.28 -3.71 -16.51
C LEU A 519 -5.77 -5.03 -17.10
N ASN A 520 -6.13 -6.15 -16.46
CA ASN A 520 -5.78 -7.51 -16.87
C ASN A 520 -4.29 -7.70 -17.22
N PRO A 521 -3.33 -7.27 -16.38
CA PRO A 521 -1.91 -7.46 -16.64
C PRO A 521 -1.53 -8.93 -16.90
N THR A 522 -0.53 -9.14 -17.74
CA THR A 522 0.00 -10.48 -18.00
C THR A 522 0.82 -10.96 -16.81
N PRO A 523 0.54 -12.17 -16.27
CA PRO A 523 1.29 -12.70 -15.15
C PRO A 523 2.77 -12.84 -15.44
N TYR A 524 3.61 -12.35 -14.53
CA TYR A 524 5.04 -12.60 -14.58
C TYR A 524 5.35 -14.04 -14.14
N LYS A 525 6.34 -14.66 -14.78
CA LYS A 525 6.69 -16.05 -14.51
C LYS A 525 7.66 -16.14 -13.34
N VAL A 526 7.32 -16.97 -12.36
CA VAL A 526 8.22 -17.41 -11.29
C VAL A 526 8.35 -18.93 -11.42
N SER A 527 9.57 -19.41 -11.43
CA SER A 527 9.91 -20.80 -11.69
C SER A 527 10.92 -21.36 -10.71
N VAL A 528 10.97 -22.68 -10.65
CA VAL A 528 11.99 -23.47 -9.96
C VAL A 528 12.85 -24.21 -10.99
N SER A 529 14.07 -24.58 -10.59
CA SER A 529 14.95 -25.48 -11.32
C SER A 529 14.41 -26.92 -11.36
N ASP A 530 15.11 -27.78 -12.09
CA ASP A 530 14.84 -29.21 -12.20
C ASP A 530 14.93 -29.93 -10.85
N ASN A 531 15.96 -29.58 -10.08
CA ASN A 531 16.34 -30.29 -8.86
C ASN A 531 15.34 -30.13 -7.70
N PHE A 532 14.33 -29.26 -7.80
CA PHE A 532 13.27 -29.18 -6.78
C PHE A 532 12.26 -30.32 -6.88
N GLU A 533 12.06 -30.95 -8.06
CA GLU A 533 11.12 -32.07 -8.19
C GLU A 533 11.58 -33.27 -7.34
N ASP A 534 12.88 -33.57 -7.36
CA ASP A 534 13.46 -34.68 -6.60
C ASP A 534 13.36 -34.46 -5.08
N GLU A 535 13.60 -33.22 -4.59
CA GLU A 535 13.51 -32.91 -3.15
C GLU A 535 12.06 -32.77 -2.64
N ASP A 536 11.15 -32.21 -3.44
CA ASP A 536 9.74 -32.07 -3.05
C ASP A 536 9.04 -33.44 -2.93
N GLU A 537 9.34 -34.39 -3.84
CA GLU A 537 8.83 -35.76 -3.78
C GLU A 537 9.38 -36.51 -2.56
N ASP A 538 10.70 -36.49 -2.34
CA ASP A 538 11.34 -37.16 -1.21
C ASP A 538 10.82 -36.65 0.16
N HIS A 539 10.62 -35.33 0.30
CA HIS A 539 10.16 -34.73 1.56
C HIS A 539 8.64 -34.83 1.78
N ALA A 540 7.85 -34.77 0.71
CA ALA A 540 6.41 -35.04 0.81
C ALA A 540 6.16 -36.51 1.17
N ASP A 541 6.92 -37.44 0.61
CA ASP A 541 6.85 -38.87 0.94
C ASP A 541 7.35 -39.14 2.36
N GLU A 542 8.38 -38.44 2.85
CA GLU A 542 8.83 -38.58 4.25
C GLU A 542 7.76 -38.06 5.25
N GLN A 543 7.11 -36.93 4.97
CA GLN A 543 6.04 -36.40 5.84
C GLN A 543 4.75 -37.22 5.78
N THR A 544 4.38 -37.75 4.61
CA THR A 544 3.18 -38.59 4.45
C THR A 544 3.41 -40.02 4.97
N GLY A 545 4.63 -40.55 4.84
CA GLY A 545 5.06 -41.81 5.46
C GLY A 545 5.01 -41.77 6.99
N LEU A 546 5.36 -40.64 7.60
CA LEU A 546 5.22 -40.39 9.05
C LEU A 546 3.77 -40.28 9.53
N LEU A 547 2.83 -39.91 8.64
CA LEU A 547 1.40 -39.86 8.93
C LEU A 547 0.71 -41.23 8.85
N GLY A 548 1.47 -42.31 8.59
CA GLY A 548 0.98 -43.67 8.76
C GLY A 548 -0.21 -44.02 7.86
N CYS A 549 -0.11 -43.80 6.56
CA CYS A 549 -0.95 -44.57 5.61
C CYS A 549 -0.36 -45.98 5.41
N SER A 550 -0.27 -46.72 6.51
CA SER A 550 0.02 -48.15 6.55
C SER A 550 -0.87 -48.77 7.64
N SER A 551 -2.17 -48.89 7.37
CA SER A 551 -3.03 -49.94 7.94
C SER A 551 -4.48 -49.75 7.49
N TYR A 552 -4.81 -50.22 6.28
CA TYR A 552 -6.07 -50.90 5.98
C TYR A 552 -5.80 -51.94 4.88
N ALA A 553 -4.81 -52.79 5.10
CA ALA A 553 -4.67 -54.06 4.40
C ALA A 553 -4.95 -55.14 5.44
N GLY A 554 -6.19 -55.61 5.45
CA GLY A 554 -6.68 -56.56 6.43
C GLY A 554 -8.01 -57.13 6.03
N VAL A 555 -8.07 -57.79 4.86
CA VAL A 555 -8.88 -58.99 4.66
C VAL A 555 -8.12 -59.86 3.66
N SER A 556 -7.68 -61.00 4.15
CA SER A 556 -7.16 -62.15 3.42
C SER A 556 -8.23 -62.74 2.51
N ASP A 557 -7.87 -63.10 1.28
CA ASP A 557 -8.30 -64.35 0.66
C ASP A 557 -7.24 -64.80 -0.34
N ASP A 558 -6.85 -66.07 -0.20
CA ASP A 558 -5.79 -66.77 -0.93
C ASP A 558 -6.12 -66.97 -2.42
N ALA A 559 -5.10 -66.88 -3.29
CA ALA A 559 -4.81 -67.85 -4.38
C ALA A 559 -3.63 -67.39 -5.27
N ASP A 560 -2.55 -68.18 -5.21
CA ASP A 560 -1.58 -68.56 -6.27
C ASP A 560 -0.99 -67.55 -7.27
N GLY A 561 0.36 -67.57 -7.36
CA GLY A 561 1.06 -67.63 -8.67
C GLY A 561 1.94 -66.44 -9.08
N GLU A 562 3.24 -66.55 -8.81
CA GLU A 562 4.41 -66.13 -9.60
C GLU A 562 4.48 -64.82 -10.43
N THR A 563 5.49 -64.02 -10.05
CA THR A 563 6.45 -63.25 -10.89
C THR A 563 6.09 -61.91 -11.55
N GLY A 564 6.90 -60.90 -11.21
CA GLY A 564 7.47 -59.97 -12.20
C GLY A 564 7.11 -58.48 -12.10
N CYS A 565 8.04 -57.69 -11.56
CA CYS A 565 8.28 -56.25 -11.83
C CYS A 565 7.08 -55.36 -12.24
N GLN A 566 6.52 -54.61 -11.28
CA GLN A 566 5.78 -53.36 -11.55
C GLN A 566 5.70 -52.48 -10.29
N ALA A 567 6.84 -52.00 -9.80
CA ALA A 567 6.91 -50.91 -8.82
C ALA A 567 7.24 -49.61 -9.56
N GLY A 568 6.23 -48.97 -10.13
CA GLY A 568 6.42 -47.73 -10.91
C GLY A 568 5.13 -47.13 -11.50
N GLU A 569 4.00 -47.84 -11.46
CA GLU A 569 2.74 -47.34 -12.03
C GLU A 569 1.65 -46.99 -10.99
N THR A 570 1.88 -47.28 -9.70
CA THR A 570 0.83 -47.15 -8.68
C THR A 570 0.72 -45.73 -8.09
N TYR A 571 1.76 -44.90 -8.16
CA TYR A 571 1.70 -43.50 -7.67
C TYR A 571 1.16 -42.51 -8.72
N ARG A 572 1.27 -42.84 -10.02
CA ARG A 572 0.83 -42.00 -11.14
C ARG A 572 -0.69 -41.78 -11.21
N LYS A 573 -1.49 -42.58 -10.49
CA LYS A 573 -2.96 -42.46 -10.44
C LYS A 573 -3.48 -41.77 -9.17
N THR A 574 -2.73 -41.79 -8.07
CA THR A 574 -3.22 -41.28 -6.77
C THR A 574 -3.21 -39.75 -6.72
N CYS A 575 -2.17 -39.09 -7.26
CA CYS A 575 -2.14 -37.63 -7.35
C CYS A 575 -3.10 -37.06 -8.40
N THR A 576 -3.46 -37.84 -9.43
CA THR A 576 -4.53 -37.45 -10.36
C THR A 576 -5.93 -37.68 -9.75
N GLN A 577 -6.11 -38.70 -8.90
CA GLN A 577 -7.39 -38.99 -8.25
C GLN A 577 -7.74 -38.05 -7.10
N ILE A 578 -6.76 -37.41 -6.45
CA ILE A 578 -7.02 -36.34 -5.46
C ILE A 578 -7.55 -35.07 -6.17
N ALA A 579 -7.35 -34.93 -7.48
CA ALA A 579 -7.84 -33.81 -8.29
C ALA A 579 -9.12 -34.10 -9.10
N THR A 580 -9.60 -35.35 -9.20
CA THR A 580 -10.80 -35.69 -10.00
C THR A 580 -11.87 -36.52 -9.28
N SER A 581 -11.88 -36.56 -7.95
CA SER A 581 -12.96 -37.21 -7.18
C SER A 581 -13.85 -36.19 -6.46
N SER A 582 -14.53 -35.35 -7.23
CA SER A 582 -15.78 -34.71 -6.79
C SER A 582 -16.91 -35.75 -6.76
N GLY A 583 -16.82 -36.64 -5.77
CA GLY A 583 -17.84 -37.61 -5.40
C GLY A 583 -18.64 -37.14 -4.19
N ILE A 584 -19.28 -35.97 -4.26
CA ILE A 584 -20.31 -35.55 -3.29
C ILE A 584 -21.55 -35.13 -4.07
N TYR A 585 -22.33 -36.14 -4.48
CA TYR A 585 -23.75 -35.99 -4.78
C TYR A 585 -24.53 -36.97 -3.90
N ARG A 586 -24.39 -36.81 -2.57
CA ARG A 586 -25.31 -37.36 -1.55
C ARG A 586 -24.94 -36.82 -0.17
N CYS A 587 -25.18 -35.53 0.05
CA CYS A 587 -25.41 -34.91 1.37
C CYS A 587 -25.61 -33.40 1.18
N PHE A 588 -26.59 -33.03 0.34
CA PHE A 588 -26.98 -31.64 0.13
C PHE A 588 -28.51 -31.52 0.26
N VAL A 589 -29.06 -31.99 1.38
CA VAL A 589 -30.44 -31.71 1.80
C VAL A 589 -30.59 -31.46 3.31
N GLU A 590 -29.61 -31.73 4.17
CA GLU A 590 -29.83 -31.61 5.65
C GLU A 590 -29.08 -30.49 6.39
N GLU A 591 -28.25 -29.67 5.75
CA GLU A 591 -27.58 -28.54 6.44
C GLU A 591 -28.03 -27.13 6.00
N LEU A 592 -29.08 -27.03 5.18
CA LEU A 592 -29.71 -25.75 4.81
C LEU A 592 -30.97 -25.41 5.63
N MET A 593 -31.16 -26.10 6.77
CA MET A 593 -32.29 -25.90 7.71
C MET A 593 -31.82 -25.67 9.16
N ILE A 594 -30.67 -25.02 9.38
CA ILE A 594 -30.21 -24.59 10.73
C ILE A 594 -29.79 -23.10 10.77
N TRP A 595 -30.04 -22.31 9.71
CA TRP A 595 -29.74 -20.86 9.70
C TRP A 595 -30.94 -19.96 9.37
N PHE A 596 -32.15 -20.47 9.57
CA PHE A 596 -33.40 -19.68 9.54
C PHE A 596 -34.40 -20.24 10.55
N ASP A 597 -34.12 -20.07 11.84
CA ASP A 597 -35.16 -20.12 12.86
C ASP A 597 -34.81 -19.25 14.08
N PHE A 598 -34.94 -17.93 13.88
CA PHE A 598 -35.13 -16.98 14.98
C PHE A 598 -36.10 -15.90 14.53
N ARG A 599 -37.33 -16.30 14.17
CA ARG A 599 -38.57 -15.50 14.35
C ARG A 599 -39.77 -16.14 13.63
N VAL A 600 -40.86 -16.19 14.40
CA VAL A 600 -42.26 -16.38 14.00
C VAL A 600 -42.68 -17.84 13.84
N GLY A 601 -43.28 -18.37 14.90
CA GLY A 601 -43.92 -19.67 14.91
C GLY A 601 -45.22 -19.71 14.12
N LEU A 602 -45.58 -20.91 13.65
CA LEU A 602 -46.90 -21.50 13.73
C LEU A 602 -46.86 -22.92 13.12
N SER A 603 -47.30 -23.90 13.93
CA SER A 603 -47.94 -25.19 13.58
C SER A 603 -47.31 -26.13 12.53
N LYS A 604 -46.95 -27.34 12.96
CA LYS A 604 -46.88 -28.55 12.11
C LYS A 604 -47.98 -29.53 12.50
N HIS A 605 -48.62 -30.10 11.48
CA HIS A 605 -49.31 -31.39 11.53
C HIS A 605 -48.81 -32.27 10.38
N VAL A 606 -48.50 -33.54 10.72
CA VAL A 606 -48.76 -34.77 9.93
C VAL A 606 -47.88 -34.97 8.67
N THR A 607 -46.78 -35.74 8.74
CA THR A 607 -46.57 -37.22 8.58
C THR A 607 -46.62 -37.80 7.16
N ASN A 608 -45.53 -38.50 6.83
CA ASN A 608 -45.37 -39.82 6.18
C ASN A 608 -45.77 -40.10 4.71
N LEU A 609 -44.84 -40.82 4.06
CA LEU A 609 -44.92 -41.98 3.11
C LEU A 609 -44.01 -41.73 1.89
N SER A 610 -42.84 -42.35 1.73
CA SER A 610 -42.47 -43.77 1.48
C SER A 610 -42.92 -44.35 0.12
N GLY A 611 -41.96 -44.97 -0.62
CA GLY A 611 -42.17 -45.83 -1.81
C GLY A 611 -41.65 -45.22 -3.13
N SER A 612 -40.47 -45.55 -3.66
CA SER A 612 -39.96 -46.81 -4.25
C SER A 612 -39.92 -46.82 -5.79
N ARG A 613 -38.68 -46.87 -6.32
CA ARG A 613 -38.16 -47.50 -7.56
C ARG A 613 -38.61 -47.03 -8.96
N TRP A 614 -37.61 -46.53 -9.70
CA TRP A 614 -37.51 -46.40 -11.15
C TRP A 614 -36.93 -47.67 -11.80
N PRO A 615 -37.18 -47.90 -13.11
CA PRO A 615 -36.05 -48.02 -14.04
C PRO A 615 -36.22 -47.33 -15.42
N PHE A 616 -35.06 -46.96 -15.98
CA PHE A 616 -34.68 -46.39 -17.30
C PHE A 616 -35.25 -47.13 -18.55
N PRO A 617 -35.22 -46.62 -19.82
CA PRO A 617 -34.03 -46.02 -20.48
C PRO A 617 -34.24 -44.94 -21.59
N GLY A 618 -33.14 -44.30 -22.03
CA GLY A 618 -33.05 -43.63 -23.34
C GLY A 618 -32.22 -42.34 -23.38
N LYS A 619 -31.01 -42.39 -23.93
CA LYS A 619 -30.17 -41.22 -24.28
C LYS A 619 -30.52 -40.71 -25.70
N MET A 620 -30.30 -39.40 -25.90
CA MET A 620 -29.54 -38.76 -26.99
C MET A 620 -30.25 -37.76 -27.96
N TRP A 621 -29.74 -36.51 -27.93
CA TRP A 621 -29.78 -35.37 -28.90
C TRP A 621 -31.13 -34.62 -29.12
N VAL A 622 -31.28 -33.30 -29.35
CA VAL A 622 -30.49 -32.16 -29.88
C VAL A 622 -31.16 -30.84 -29.37
N PHE A 623 -30.42 -29.75 -29.06
CA PHE A 623 -30.56 -28.41 -29.72
C PHE A 623 -29.77 -27.27 -29.05
N PHE A 624 -29.13 -26.52 -29.95
CA PHE A 624 -28.29 -25.33 -29.84
C PHE A 624 -29.17 -24.05 -29.83
N GLY A 625 -28.68 -22.97 -29.18
CA GLY A 625 -28.62 -21.66 -29.85
C GLY A 625 -29.43 -20.46 -29.29
N ILE A 626 -28.69 -19.49 -28.73
CA ILE A 626 -28.66 -18.04 -29.06
C ILE A 626 -29.85 -17.12 -28.64
N LEU A 627 -29.45 -15.89 -28.23
CA LEU A 627 -30.16 -14.59 -28.11
C LEU A 627 -30.81 -14.24 -26.75
N LEU A 628 -30.30 -13.18 -26.10
CA LEU A 628 -31.00 -11.87 -26.09
C LEU A 628 -30.19 -10.78 -25.38
N GLU A 629 -29.78 -9.78 -26.16
CA GLU A 629 -29.56 -8.39 -25.76
C GLU A 629 -30.82 -7.57 -26.12
N ASN A 630 -31.04 -6.49 -25.35
CA ASN A 630 -31.81 -5.26 -25.66
C ASN A 630 -33.36 -5.18 -25.50
N ARG A 631 -33.72 -4.28 -24.56
CA ARG A 631 -34.73 -3.19 -24.55
C ARG A 631 -36.10 -3.39 -25.20
N PHE A 632 -37.17 -2.98 -24.50
CA PHE A 632 -38.09 -1.91 -24.96
C PHE A 632 -38.98 -1.34 -23.83
N VAL A 633 -39.37 -0.08 -24.05
CA VAL A 633 -40.25 0.85 -23.31
C VAL A 633 -41.71 0.67 -23.74
N LEU A 634 -42.68 1.08 -22.89
CA LEU A 634 -44.02 1.70 -23.12
C LEU A 634 -44.84 1.53 -21.81
N GLY A 635 -45.54 2.47 -21.16
CA GLY A 635 -45.96 3.85 -21.43
C GLY A 635 -47.50 3.98 -21.35
N SER A 636 -48.09 4.55 -20.27
CA SER A 636 -49.37 5.33 -20.32
C SER A 636 -49.89 5.86 -18.95
N ARG A 637 -50.10 7.19 -18.87
CA ARG A 637 -51.19 8.02 -18.25
C ARG A 637 -51.72 7.65 -16.85
N GLY A 638 -51.93 8.53 -15.85
CA GLY A 638 -51.92 9.98 -15.65
C GLY A 638 -52.96 10.34 -14.55
N ALA A 639 -52.61 11.13 -13.52
CA ALA A 639 -53.51 11.96 -12.69
C ALA A 639 -52.77 12.64 -11.51
N ASN A 640 -52.90 13.97 -11.38
CA ASN A 640 -52.61 14.77 -10.17
C ASN A 640 -53.80 14.69 -9.18
N PRO A 641 -53.59 14.97 -7.86
CA PRO A 641 -53.80 16.34 -7.30
C PRO A 641 -52.67 16.75 -6.32
N ILE A 642 -52.16 17.99 -6.33
CA ILE A 642 -52.58 19.23 -5.64
C ILE A 642 -52.43 19.21 -4.09
N ASP A 643 -51.56 20.13 -3.63
CA ASP A 643 -51.43 20.89 -2.37
C ASP A 643 -51.45 20.22 -0.98
N SER A 644 -50.37 20.43 -0.21
CA SER A 644 -50.40 21.34 0.96
C SER A 644 -49.07 21.43 1.74
N VAL A 645 -48.53 22.67 1.83
CA VAL A 645 -48.15 23.41 3.06
C VAL A 645 -46.99 22.89 3.97
N LEU A 646 -45.85 23.60 3.84
CA LEU A 646 -44.94 24.21 4.86
C LEU A 646 -44.20 23.36 5.96
N PRO A 647 -43.09 23.90 6.51
CA PRO A 647 -41.96 23.17 7.09
C PRO A 647 -41.94 23.22 8.63
N LEU A 648 -41.09 22.42 9.25
CA LEU A 648 -40.65 22.68 10.63
C LEU A 648 -39.12 22.67 10.73
N ALA A 649 -38.67 23.84 11.16
CA ALA A 649 -37.36 24.22 11.63
C ALA A 649 -37.10 23.68 13.05
N TYR A 650 -35.80 23.61 13.37
CA TYR A 650 -35.19 23.88 14.67
C TYR A 650 -35.63 23.07 15.89
N ASP A 651 -34.65 22.40 16.52
CA ASP A 651 -34.55 22.52 17.97
C ASP A 651 -33.08 22.72 18.38
N GLN A 652 -32.87 23.85 19.06
CA GLN A 652 -31.65 24.28 19.71
C GLN A 652 -31.64 23.72 21.13
N CYS A 653 -30.52 23.13 21.57
CA CYS A 653 -30.21 23.00 22.99
C CYS A 653 -29.15 24.04 23.36
N ASN A 654 -29.57 25.13 24.02
CA ASN A 654 -28.84 25.81 25.10
C ASN A 654 -29.60 27.04 25.64
N ALA A 655 -29.96 27.00 26.93
CA ALA A 655 -29.99 28.13 27.88
C ALA A 655 -30.34 27.57 29.28
N HIS A 656 -29.37 27.47 30.20
CA HIS A 656 -29.11 28.41 31.30
C HIS A 656 -30.29 28.75 32.23
N GLY A 657 -30.12 28.42 33.51
CA GLY A 657 -30.96 28.90 34.61
C GLY A 657 -30.30 28.60 35.96
N SER A 658 -29.70 29.63 36.54
CA SER A 658 -28.92 29.69 37.78
C SER A 658 -29.78 29.76 39.05
N GLY A 659 -29.26 29.20 40.14
CA GLY A 659 -29.32 29.81 41.48
C GLY A 659 -30.52 29.47 42.37
N ASP A 660 -30.28 28.64 43.38
CA ASP A 660 -31.10 28.58 44.60
C ASP A 660 -30.20 28.82 45.82
N LEU A 661 -30.45 29.93 46.51
CA LEU A 661 -29.96 30.27 47.85
C LEU A 661 -31.18 30.72 48.64
N ALA A 662 -31.56 29.98 49.69
CA ALA A 662 -32.17 30.56 50.90
C ALA A 662 -32.36 29.51 52.02
N ARG A 663 -31.57 29.63 53.09
CA ARG A 663 -32.02 29.43 54.49
C ARG A 663 -31.19 30.34 55.39
N GLN A 664 -31.79 31.43 55.86
CA GLN A 664 -31.83 31.87 57.26
C GLN A 664 -32.61 33.19 57.38
N GLN A 665 -33.72 33.13 58.12
CA GLN A 665 -34.40 34.27 58.77
C GLN A 665 -33.62 34.66 60.04
N PRO A 666 -33.85 35.82 60.74
CA PRO A 666 -35.20 36.30 61.14
C PRO A 666 -35.48 37.82 61.35
N ARG A 667 -36.80 38.15 61.26
CA ARG A 667 -37.62 39.13 62.05
C ARG A 667 -37.26 40.64 62.08
N PRO A 668 -38.13 41.54 62.60
CA PRO A 668 -39.61 41.60 62.57
C PRO A 668 -40.17 43.00 62.20
N ASP A 669 -41.43 43.07 61.77
CA ASP A 669 -42.57 43.85 62.33
C ASP A 669 -43.75 43.88 61.34
#